data_AF-A0A4U0XU81-F1
#
_entry.id   AF-A0A4U0XU81-F1
#
_cell.length_a   1.000
_cell.length_b   1.000
_cell.length_c   1.000
_cell.angle_alpha   90.00
_cell.angle_beta   90.00
_cell.angle_gamma   90.00
#
_symmetry.space_group_name_H-M   'P 1'
#
loop_
_entity.id
_entity.type
_entity.pdbx_description
1 polymer ?
#
loop_
_entity_poly.entity_id
_entity_poly.type
_entity_poly.pdbx_seq_one_letter_code
_entity_poly.pdbx_strand_id
1 'polypeptide(L)'
;MLSFLTGALAATSFLPLASAIPYSEYILAPSQRVLTPVSVHRANGSVTNPSGLTTSGSGQSVLTGESATTYDYGVNIGGLVSFTVGAVNRSDNFIGIAFTESSFWIAPDGSDATQNVGLDEILWYPVSSPGNYSVDNAHQRGGFRYLSLHHNSSGSVALSSVTTNFTAMPHYADDAMRDYTGYFHCDNEQLNRVWYAAAYTDQLCTIPSTSGNSLVDLLANDSSIPTFWYSNSTLTNGTSALVDGAKRDKLIWPGDFSISLPGVFLSTNDQYTLQLSVAQLFAEQNATTGQLRYAADTLHPGQPAGQFFQGLNQVYSYTYHMYNLLALNNYYVYSGDLEFLQQNWYRFTFGLNYSLTSVDSTGLAFVADNATADWLRVGMGAHNIEANSILAYTLTRAMGLAYAVGDTSQNARWQSYYDNITSAANELLWDASAGLYTDNQTTTLHPQDGNSWAIISGVANSTRAATISSALHARWGPYGAPAPEAGTTVSPFISGFELQAHYIAGQPDYANALMEYMWGDFMLDDPRMTNSTFNEGYDVSGALHYPAYADDARISHAHGWSTGPLLALTNYAAGLHVLNSSTWLVQPQPGNLTSVEAGFTTAIGTFSATYSSGNGSTAYSFQTPPGTTGTVMLSGVSGSLRSTNGTMVPLVSGMAKNVAGGNWTLVASGGSTLGGNGGANGTYAGGNGSGPTPVPYTGAAAKTSASLLSLVAAVCALAL
;
A
#
# COMPACT_ATOMS: atom_id res chain seq x y z
N MET A 1 38.04 -13.36 56.47
CA MET A 1 39.15 -13.65 55.56
C MET A 1 38.81 -14.98 54.88
N LEU A 2 38.09 -14.94 53.75
CA LEU A 2 38.63 -15.04 52.37
C LEU A 2 39.34 -16.41 52.16
N SER A 3 38.97 -17.28 51.22
CA SER A 3 38.34 -17.08 49.91
C SER A 3 37.67 -18.38 49.39
N PHE A 4 36.53 -18.22 48.73
CA PHE A 4 35.94 -19.19 47.79
C PHE A 4 36.63 -19.05 46.42
N LEU A 5 37.01 -20.16 45.77
CA LEU A 5 37.35 -20.19 44.35
C LEU A 5 36.13 -20.69 43.57
N THR A 6 35.59 -19.82 42.73
CA THR A 6 34.53 -20.10 41.76
C THR A 6 35.14 -20.62 40.45
N GLY A 7 34.58 -21.70 39.93
CA GLY A 7 34.82 -22.16 38.57
C GLY A 7 34.01 -21.33 37.57
N ALA A 8 34.68 -20.76 36.58
CA ALA A 8 34.03 -20.08 35.46
C ALA A 8 33.68 -21.10 34.38
N LEU A 9 32.38 -21.33 34.15
CA LEU A 9 31.90 -21.95 32.91
C LEU A 9 31.97 -20.90 31.79
N ALA A 10 32.60 -21.27 30.69
CA ALA A 10 32.56 -20.53 29.44
C ALA A 10 31.14 -20.60 28.86
N ALA A 11 30.43 -19.48 28.87
CA ALA A 11 29.22 -19.30 28.06
C ALA A 11 29.67 -19.03 26.62
N THR A 12 29.53 -20.03 25.75
CA THR A 12 29.60 -19.85 24.30
C THR A 12 28.34 -19.14 23.85
N SER A 13 28.43 -17.83 23.62
CA SER A 13 27.42 -17.04 22.95
C SER A 13 27.24 -17.57 21.53
N PHE A 14 26.16 -18.31 21.28
CA PHE A 14 25.69 -18.54 19.92
C PHE A 14 25.12 -17.20 19.42
N LEU A 15 25.91 -16.46 18.64
CA LEU A 15 25.35 -15.45 17.76
C LEU A 15 24.42 -16.19 16.79
N PRO A 16 23.12 -15.85 16.70
CA PRO A 16 22.29 -16.43 15.66
C PRO A 16 22.87 -15.91 14.34
N LEU A 17 23.34 -16.84 13.51
CA LEU A 17 23.50 -16.56 12.08
C LEU A 17 22.09 -16.17 11.61
N ALA A 18 21.87 -14.88 11.36
CA ALA A 18 20.66 -14.42 10.71
C ALA A 18 20.60 -15.14 9.36
N SER A 19 19.71 -16.12 9.24
CA SER A 19 19.42 -16.73 7.94
C SER A 19 18.86 -15.63 7.06
N ALA A 20 19.43 -15.44 5.88
CA ALA A 20 18.82 -14.58 4.87
C ALA A 20 17.36 -15.00 4.67
N ILE A 21 16.47 -14.02 4.49
CA ILE A 21 15.07 -14.28 4.19
C ILE A 21 14.96 -15.06 2.86
N PRO A 22 14.00 -15.99 2.70
CA PRO A 22 13.77 -16.65 1.43
C PRO A 22 13.59 -15.63 0.30
N TYR A 23 14.05 -16.00 -0.90
CA TYR A 23 13.83 -15.22 -2.12
C TYR A 23 14.46 -13.81 -2.07
N SER A 24 15.55 -13.65 -1.31
CA SER A 24 16.27 -12.38 -1.16
C SER A 24 16.80 -11.79 -2.48
N GLU A 25 16.89 -12.59 -3.54
CA GLU A 25 17.26 -12.18 -4.90
C GLU A 25 16.25 -11.21 -5.54
N TYR A 26 14.99 -11.20 -5.09
CA TYR A 26 13.97 -10.27 -5.57
C TYR A 26 13.96 -8.93 -4.83
N ILE A 27 14.65 -8.82 -3.68
CA ILE A 27 14.68 -7.57 -2.91
C ILE A 27 15.42 -6.50 -3.73
N LEU A 28 14.73 -5.40 -4.02
CA LEU A 28 15.24 -4.29 -4.82
C LEU A 28 16.01 -3.23 -4.00
N ALA A 29 15.84 -3.26 -2.68
CA ALA A 29 16.54 -2.36 -1.75
C ALA A 29 18.07 -2.43 -1.94
N PRO A 30 18.78 -1.31 -2.07
CA PRO A 30 20.23 -1.35 -2.18
C PRO A 30 20.89 -2.03 -0.97
N SER A 31 22.02 -2.71 -1.18
CA SER A 31 22.78 -3.35 -0.09
C SER A 31 23.65 -2.38 0.72
N GLN A 32 23.79 -1.13 0.25
CA GLN A 32 24.57 -0.06 0.88
C GLN A 32 23.92 1.29 0.58
N ARG A 33 24.11 2.28 1.44
CA ARG A 33 23.53 3.62 1.23
C ARG A 33 24.19 4.42 0.12
N VAL A 34 25.51 4.32 -0.05
CA VAL A 34 26.22 5.11 -1.05
C VAL A 34 26.15 4.41 -2.40
N LEU A 35 25.29 4.93 -3.29
CA LEU A 35 25.03 4.38 -4.61
C LEU A 35 25.87 5.10 -5.65
N THR A 36 26.35 4.36 -6.64
CA THR A 36 26.96 4.89 -7.87
C THR A 36 26.03 4.55 -9.02
N PRO A 37 25.86 5.42 -10.03
CA PRO A 37 24.99 5.10 -11.15
C PRO A 37 25.43 3.83 -11.89
N VAL A 38 24.48 3.04 -12.36
CA VAL A 38 24.76 1.73 -12.96
C VAL A 38 25.24 1.89 -14.40
N SER A 39 24.60 2.78 -15.17
CA SER A 39 24.90 2.96 -16.58
C SER A 39 24.68 4.41 -17.04
N VAL A 40 25.15 4.71 -18.25
CA VAL A 40 24.83 5.97 -18.93
C VAL A 40 23.56 5.73 -19.74
N HIS A 41 22.50 6.48 -19.45
CA HIS A 41 21.29 6.49 -20.27
C HIS A 41 21.55 7.24 -21.57
N ARG A 42 22.12 8.46 -21.47
CA ARG A 42 22.42 9.32 -22.62
C ARG A 42 23.52 10.33 -22.28
N ALA A 43 24.31 10.69 -23.29
CA ALA A 43 25.17 11.88 -23.25
C ALA A 43 24.79 12.84 -24.39
N ASN A 44 24.80 14.13 -24.12
CA ASN A 44 24.49 15.19 -25.07
C ASN A 44 25.59 16.26 -25.07
N GLY A 45 25.89 16.82 -26.24
CA GLY A 45 27.03 17.73 -26.41
C GLY A 45 28.38 17.00 -26.33
N SER A 46 29.43 17.71 -25.92
CA SER A 46 30.80 17.18 -25.89
C SER A 46 31.14 16.59 -24.52
N VAL A 47 30.88 15.29 -24.34
CA VAL A 47 31.27 14.53 -23.14
C VAL A 47 32.32 13.48 -23.46
N THR A 48 33.47 13.52 -22.80
CA THR A 48 34.50 12.48 -22.89
C THR A 48 34.34 11.49 -21.74
N ASN A 49 34.34 10.19 -22.06
CA ASN A 49 34.22 9.08 -21.10
C ASN A 49 32.99 9.24 -20.16
N PRO A 50 31.76 9.37 -20.69
CA PRO A 50 30.55 9.49 -19.86
C PRO A 50 30.37 8.31 -18.91
N SER A 51 30.82 7.11 -19.29
CA SER A 51 30.81 5.92 -18.43
C SER A 51 31.80 5.98 -17.27
N GLY A 52 32.71 6.96 -17.21
CA GLY A 52 33.74 7.03 -16.16
C GLY A 52 33.17 7.12 -14.74
N LEU A 53 31.93 7.59 -14.58
CA LEU A 53 31.28 7.74 -13.28
C LEU A 53 30.32 6.59 -12.90
N THR A 54 30.23 5.53 -13.70
CA THR A 54 29.33 4.40 -13.41
C THR A 54 30.02 3.32 -12.55
N THR A 55 29.25 2.38 -12.02
CA THR A 55 29.75 1.25 -11.20
C THR A 55 30.82 0.41 -11.90
N SER A 56 30.71 0.24 -13.22
CA SER A 56 31.69 -0.46 -14.06
C SER A 56 32.70 0.47 -14.73
N GLY A 57 32.56 1.78 -14.51
CA GLY A 57 33.37 2.85 -15.05
C GLY A 57 34.73 2.99 -14.40
N SER A 58 35.64 3.67 -15.09
CA SER A 58 36.89 4.14 -14.51
C SER A 58 37.35 5.44 -15.16
N GLY A 59 38.19 6.19 -14.43
CA GLY A 59 38.70 7.48 -14.89
C GLY A 59 37.74 8.64 -14.60
N GLN A 60 37.85 9.71 -15.39
CA GLN A 60 37.02 10.91 -15.25
C GLN A 60 36.02 11.01 -16.41
N SER A 61 34.85 11.59 -16.13
CA SER A 61 33.93 12.07 -17.16
C SER A 61 34.15 13.57 -17.35
N VAL A 62 34.41 14.01 -18.58
CA VAL A 62 34.73 15.41 -18.88
C VAL A 62 33.62 16.03 -19.70
N LEU A 63 32.89 16.97 -19.11
CA LEU A 63 31.87 17.79 -19.76
C LEU A 63 32.52 19.06 -20.32
N THR A 64 32.30 19.39 -21.59
CA THR A 64 32.89 20.55 -22.27
C THR A 64 31.83 21.32 -23.06
N GLY A 65 31.82 22.64 -22.93
CA GLY A 65 30.76 23.46 -23.53
C GLY A 65 29.38 23.10 -22.95
N GLU A 66 28.31 23.56 -23.59
CA GLU A 66 26.97 23.08 -23.25
C GLU A 66 26.87 21.57 -23.50
N SER A 67 26.78 20.80 -22.43
CA SER A 67 26.79 19.33 -22.47
C SER A 67 26.11 18.75 -21.25
N ALA A 68 25.62 17.52 -21.36
CA ALA A 68 24.98 16.82 -20.25
C ALA A 68 25.19 15.32 -20.33
N THR A 69 25.19 14.64 -19.19
CA THR A 69 25.12 13.18 -19.11
C THR A 69 23.99 12.78 -18.17
N THR A 70 23.05 11.98 -18.67
CA THR A 70 22.02 11.34 -17.87
C THR A 70 22.45 9.92 -17.54
N TYR A 71 22.48 9.61 -16.26
CA TYR A 71 22.79 8.29 -15.73
C TYR A 71 21.52 7.55 -15.31
N ASP A 72 21.55 6.23 -15.40
CA ASP A 72 20.47 5.33 -14.96
C ASP A 72 20.96 4.49 -13.77
N TYR A 73 20.22 4.52 -12.67
CA TYR A 73 20.46 3.69 -11.49
C TYR A 73 19.92 2.26 -11.61
N GLY A 74 19.17 1.95 -12.68
CA GLY A 74 18.57 0.65 -12.96
C GLY A 74 17.27 0.40 -12.20
N VAL A 75 17.12 0.99 -11.01
CA VAL A 75 15.91 1.00 -10.19
C VAL A 75 15.61 2.43 -9.73
N ASN A 76 14.36 2.71 -9.38
CA ASN A 76 13.99 3.95 -8.71
C ASN A 76 14.65 4.01 -7.34
N ILE A 77 15.31 5.12 -7.02
CA ILE A 77 15.98 5.34 -5.74
C ILE A 77 15.54 6.67 -5.15
N GLY A 78 16.08 7.03 -3.99
CA GLY A 78 15.96 8.39 -3.49
C GLY A 78 17.05 8.76 -2.52
N GLY A 79 17.48 10.01 -2.54
CA GLY A 79 18.53 10.48 -1.66
C GLY A 79 19.34 11.68 -2.14
N LEU A 80 20.46 11.87 -1.46
CA LEU A 80 21.28 13.07 -1.56
C LEU A 80 22.45 12.84 -2.51
N VAL A 81 22.53 13.63 -3.58
CA VAL A 81 23.59 13.52 -4.59
C VAL A 81 24.83 14.28 -4.14
N SER A 82 25.99 13.65 -4.34
CA SER A 82 27.31 14.25 -4.20
C SER A 82 28.14 13.98 -5.45
N PHE A 83 29.02 14.91 -5.81
CA PHE A 83 29.96 14.75 -6.91
C PHE A 83 31.33 15.35 -6.57
N THR A 84 32.38 14.80 -7.18
CA THR A 84 33.75 15.31 -7.02
C THR A 84 34.27 15.84 -8.33
N VAL A 85 34.70 17.11 -8.31
CA VAL A 85 35.38 17.79 -9.40
C VAL A 85 36.88 17.52 -9.27
N GLY A 86 37.45 16.85 -10.26
CA GLY A 86 38.89 16.56 -10.30
C GLY A 86 39.71 17.62 -11.03
N ALA A 87 39.13 18.28 -12.05
CA ALA A 87 39.79 19.37 -12.76
C ALA A 87 38.78 20.33 -13.40
N VAL A 88 39.17 21.59 -13.55
CA VAL A 88 38.46 22.62 -14.30
C VAL A 88 39.48 23.39 -15.15
N ASN A 89 39.06 23.90 -16.29
CA ASN A 89 39.93 24.74 -17.14
C ASN A 89 39.68 26.26 -16.99
N ARG A 90 38.63 26.65 -16.25
CA ARG A 90 38.18 28.02 -16.04
C ARG A 90 37.50 28.17 -14.67
N SER A 91 37.29 29.41 -14.23
CA SER A 91 36.67 29.73 -12.94
C SER A 91 35.15 29.96 -13.01
N ASP A 92 34.57 30.03 -14.21
CA ASP A 92 33.16 30.34 -14.49
C ASP A 92 32.35 29.10 -14.93
N ASN A 93 32.79 27.91 -14.53
CA ASN A 93 32.08 26.65 -14.82
C ASN A 93 30.97 26.38 -13.81
N PHE A 94 29.94 25.64 -14.23
CA PHE A 94 28.85 25.18 -13.38
C PHE A 94 28.52 23.72 -13.66
N ILE A 95 28.09 22.99 -12.63
CA ILE A 95 27.44 21.70 -12.77
C ILE A 95 26.00 21.82 -12.27
N GLY A 96 25.05 21.50 -13.14
CA GLY A 96 23.63 21.41 -12.82
C GLY A 96 23.22 19.97 -12.52
N ILE A 97 22.31 19.79 -11.58
CA ILE A 97 21.74 18.48 -11.23
C ILE A 97 20.23 18.51 -11.48
N ALA A 98 19.74 17.51 -12.21
CA ALA A 98 18.32 17.27 -12.43
C ALA A 98 17.97 15.79 -12.26
N PHE A 99 16.71 15.50 -11.94
CA PHE A 99 16.23 14.18 -11.53
C PHE A 99 14.97 13.81 -12.31
N THR A 100 14.80 12.53 -12.66
CA THR A 100 13.50 12.03 -13.12
C THR A 100 13.25 10.59 -12.70
N GLU A 101 12.00 10.22 -12.42
CA GLU A 101 11.62 8.82 -12.18
C GLU A 101 11.45 8.03 -13.49
N SER A 102 10.85 8.65 -14.51
CA SER A 102 10.72 8.05 -15.85
C SER A 102 11.72 8.64 -16.84
N SER A 103 12.10 7.83 -17.82
CA SER A 103 12.87 8.28 -18.97
C SER A 103 12.07 9.24 -19.87
N PHE A 104 10.74 9.18 -19.79
CA PHE A 104 9.84 9.97 -20.62
C PHE A 104 9.92 11.48 -20.34
N TRP A 105 10.22 11.88 -19.10
CA TRP A 105 10.33 13.30 -18.70
C TRP A 105 11.77 13.77 -18.51
N ILE A 106 12.78 13.04 -19.00
CA ILE A 106 14.15 13.54 -19.03
C ILE A 106 14.20 14.80 -19.90
N ALA A 107 14.41 15.95 -19.26
CA ALA A 107 14.37 17.25 -19.89
C ALA A 107 15.75 17.95 -19.84
N PRO A 108 16.06 18.84 -20.81
CA PRO A 108 17.31 19.59 -20.82
C PRO A 108 17.34 20.74 -19.79
N ASP A 109 16.17 21.16 -19.30
CA ASP A 109 15.92 22.41 -18.59
C ASP A 109 15.33 22.22 -17.18
N GLY A 110 15.13 20.98 -16.73
CA GLY A 110 14.60 20.71 -15.39
C GLY A 110 14.52 19.24 -15.01
N SER A 111 14.03 19.01 -13.81
CA SER A 111 13.62 17.70 -13.28
C SER A 111 12.13 17.47 -13.55
N ASP A 112 11.66 16.23 -13.41
CA ASP A 112 10.23 15.96 -13.41
C ASP A 112 9.52 16.70 -12.26
N ALA A 113 8.26 17.08 -12.51
CA ALA A 113 7.58 18.07 -11.69
C ALA A 113 7.21 17.53 -10.30
N THR A 114 7.27 18.40 -9.30
CA THR A 114 6.60 18.20 -8.00
C THR A 114 5.39 19.13 -7.84
N GLN A 115 5.38 20.25 -8.56
CA GLN A 115 4.36 21.30 -8.48
C GLN A 115 3.20 21.07 -9.46
N ASN A 116 2.21 21.96 -9.44
CA ASN A 116 1.01 21.86 -10.30
C ASN A 116 1.32 22.00 -11.80
N VAL A 117 2.41 22.70 -12.14
CA VAL A 117 2.77 23.07 -13.51
C VAL A 117 4.27 23.34 -13.59
N GLY A 118 4.87 22.98 -14.72
CA GLY A 118 6.26 23.27 -15.02
C GLY A 118 7.21 22.25 -14.41
N LEU A 119 8.41 22.17 -14.98
CA LEU A 119 9.48 21.33 -14.47
C LEU A 119 10.05 21.90 -13.17
N ASP A 120 10.57 21.03 -12.32
CA ASP A 120 11.35 21.43 -11.16
C ASP A 120 12.72 21.97 -11.61
N GLU A 121 13.19 23.07 -11.03
CA GLU A 121 14.44 23.72 -11.44
C GLU A 121 15.68 22.83 -11.32
N ILE A 122 16.68 23.11 -12.16
CA ILE A 122 18.02 22.50 -12.07
C ILE A 122 18.79 23.14 -10.91
N LEU A 123 19.40 22.31 -10.07
CA LEU A 123 20.27 22.77 -8.99
C LEU A 123 21.67 23.06 -9.53
N TRP A 124 22.02 24.34 -9.69
CA TRP A 124 23.30 24.78 -10.26
C TRP A 124 24.37 25.06 -9.21
N TYR A 125 25.52 24.41 -9.36
CA TYR A 125 26.68 24.56 -8.48
C TYR A 125 27.84 25.24 -9.22
N PRO A 126 28.36 26.38 -8.75
CA PRO A 126 29.57 26.98 -9.30
C PRO A 126 30.79 26.12 -9.00
N VAL A 127 31.56 25.76 -10.02
CA VAL A 127 32.75 24.91 -9.92
C VAL A 127 33.99 25.62 -10.46
N SER A 128 34.70 26.32 -9.59
CA SER A 128 35.87 27.13 -9.96
C SER A 128 37.22 26.46 -9.68
N SER A 129 37.22 25.32 -8.98
CA SER A 129 38.42 24.54 -8.65
C SER A 129 38.05 23.09 -8.31
N PRO A 130 39.00 22.15 -8.25
CA PRO A 130 38.75 20.80 -7.77
C PRO A 130 38.18 20.79 -6.34
N GLY A 131 37.26 19.87 -6.06
CA GLY A 131 36.59 19.81 -4.76
C GLY A 131 35.40 18.84 -4.73
N ASN A 132 34.81 18.70 -3.54
CA ASN A 132 33.62 17.89 -3.31
C ASN A 132 32.40 18.79 -3.18
N TYR A 133 31.31 18.38 -3.81
CA TYR A 133 30.04 19.10 -3.84
C TYR A 133 28.93 18.13 -3.46
N SER A 134 27.95 18.64 -2.72
CA SER A 134 26.78 17.87 -2.28
C SER A 134 25.56 18.74 -2.37
N VAL A 135 24.44 18.13 -2.77
CA VAL A 135 23.12 18.72 -2.63
C VAL A 135 22.81 18.93 -1.16
N ASP A 136 22.15 20.04 -0.80
CA ASP A 136 21.74 20.27 0.58
C ASP A 136 20.53 19.40 0.95
N ASN A 137 20.30 19.20 2.24
CA ASN A 137 19.25 18.31 2.71
C ASN A 137 17.83 18.71 2.27
N ALA A 138 17.56 20.01 2.05
CA ALA A 138 16.24 20.45 1.62
C ALA A 138 15.97 20.08 0.15
N HIS A 139 17.02 19.99 -0.68
CA HIS A 139 16.90 19.57 -2.08
C HIS A 139 17.26 18.09 -2.29
N GLN A 140 17.22 17.28 -1.23
CA GLN A 140 17.30 15.84 -1.37
C GLN A 140 16.07 15.34 -2.16
N ARG A 141 16.30 14.91 -3.41
CA ARG A 141 15.24 14.29 -4.21
C ARG A 141 14.85 12.97 -3.56
N GLY A 142 13.55 12.77 -3.37
CA GLY A 142 13.00 11.46 -3.02
C GLY A 142 13.06 10.54 -4.24
N GLY A 143 11.94 10.11 -4.81
CA GLY A 143 11.94 9.22 -5.99
C GLY A 143 12.67 9.82 -7.21
N PHE A 144 13.66 9.10 -7.74
CA PHE A 144 14.23 9.26 -9.08
C PHE A 144 15.01 8.00 -9.50
N ARG A 145 14.99 7.68 -10.80
CA ARG A 145 15.82 6.62 -11.41
C ARG A 145 16.95 7.21 -12.25
N TYR A 146 16.68 8.35 -12.89
CA TYR A 146 17.60 9.02 -13.78
C TYR A 146 18.15 10.28 -13.13
N LEU A 147 19.47 10.44 -13.24
CA LEU A 147 20.21 11.61 -12.74
C LEU A 147 20.93 12.29 -13.90
N SER A 148 20.58 13.53 -14.20
CA SER A 148 21.23 14.33 -15.23
C SER A 148 22.24 15.30 -14.62
N LEU A 149 23.48 15.23 -15.09
CA LEU A 149 24.52 16.21 -14.81
C LEU A 149 24.67 17.14 -16.02
N HIS A 150 24.41 18.42 -15.84
CA HIS A 150 24.46 19.45 -16.87
C HIS A 150 25.70 20.31 -16.70
N HIS A 151 26.28 20.76 -17.80
CA HIS A 151 27.30 21.80 -17.85
C HIS A 151 26.86 22.84 -18.87
N ASN A 152 26.83 24.12 -18.49
CA ASN A 152 26.28 25.21 -19.31
C ASN A 152 27.29 26.33 -19.61
N SER A 153 28.58 26.09 -19.37
CA SER A 153 29.62 27.09 -19.62
C SER A 153 30.41 26.78 -20.90
N SER A 154 31.22 27.73 -21.37
CA SER A 154 32.16 27.50 -22.48
C SER A 154 33.44 26.71 -22.10
N GLY A 155 33.63 26.43 -20.81
CA GLY A 155 34.77 25.70 -20.28
C GLY A 155 34.62 24.19 -20.31
N SER A 156 35.38 23.51 -19.45
CA SER A 156 35.34 22.08 -19.24
C SER A 156 35.51 21.73 -17.76
N VAL A 157 34.73 20.74 -17.32
CA VAL A 157 34.77 20.18 -15.96
C VAL A 157 35.01 18.68 -16.05
N ALA A 158 36.04 18.19 -15.37
CA ALA A 158 36.32 16.77 -15.20
C ALA A 158 35.79 16.31 -13.84
N LEU A 159 34.81 15.41 -13.86
CA LEU A 159 34.25 14.77 -12.68
C LEU A 159 34.94 13.42 -12.46
N SER A 160 35.28 13.12 -11.21
CA SER A 160 35.89 11.83 -10.82
C SER A 160 34.90 10.87 -10.16
N SER A 161 33.79 11.38 -9.63
CA SER A 161 32.73 10.56 -9.04
C SER A 161 31.42 11.33 -9.00
N VAL A 162 30.32 10.59 -9.08
CA VAL A 162 28.99 11.02 -8.65
C VAL A 162 28.39 9.87 -7.84
N THR A 163 27.81 10.18 -6.69
CA THR A 163 27.21 9.21 -5.80
C THR A 163 25.91 9.74 -5.22
N THR A 164 24.98 8.86 -4.91
CA THR A 164 23.76 9.20 -4.16
C THR A 164 23.76 8.48 -2.82
N ASN A 165 23.64 9.21 -1.72
CA ASN A 165 23.37 8.62 -0.41
C ASN A 165 21.88 8.31 -0.28
N PHE A 166 21.52 7.03 -0.33
CA PHE A 166 20.15 6.53 -0.22
C PHE A 166 19.57 6.78 1.17
N THR A 167 18.44 7.48 1.20
CA THR A 167 17.88 8.05 2.44
C THR A 167 16.61 7.39 2.92
N ALA A 168 16.03 6.47 2.15
CA ALA A 168 14.88 5.72 2.63
C ALA A 168 15.28 4.85 3.83
N MET A 169 14.31 4.54 4.69
CA MET A 169 14.52 3.83 5.96
C MET A 169 15.65 4.47 6.80
N PRO A 170 15.51 5.74 7.21
CA PRO A 170 16.61 6.53 7.80
C PRO A 170 17.10 6.02 9.15
N HIS A 171 16.31 5.17 9.83
CA HIS A 171 16.64 4.60 11.14
C HIS A 171 17.23 3.19 11.04
N TYR A 172 17.27 2.59 9.84
CA TYR A 172 17.94 1.33 9.60
C TYR A 172 19.46 1.55 9.50
N ALA A 173 20.25 0.57 9.92
CA ALA A 173 21.69 0.58 9.67
C ALA A 173 21.98 0.50 8.16
N ASP A 174 23.16 0.96 7.75
CA ASP A 174 23.53 1.10 6.33
C ASP A 174 23.51 -0.22 5.54
N ASP A 175 23.71 -1.35 6.22
CA ASP A 175 23.72 -2.70 5.68
C ASP A 175 22.43 -3.49 5.94
N ALA A 176 21.45 -2.91 6.67
CA ALA A 176 20.21 -3.58 7.09
C ALA A 176 19.01 -3.29 6.16
N MET A 177 19.17 -2.49 5.11
CA MET A 177 18.05 -2.09 4.24
C MET A 177 17.39 -3.26 3.48
N ARG A 178 18.05 -4.42 3.44
CA ARG A 178 17.55 -5.66 2.84
C ARG A 178 16.99 -6.64 3.87
N ASP A 179 16.92 -6.27 5.14
CA ASP A 179 16.46 -7.11 6.24
C ASP A 179 14.93 -7.15 6.29
N TYR A 180 14.31 -7.63 5.22
CA TYR A 180 12.87 -7.83 5.16
C TYR A 180 12.50 -8.95 6.14
N THR A 181 11.30 -8.87 6.72
CA THR A 181 10.75 -9.92 7.59
C THR A 181 9.68 -10.75 6.89
N GLY A 182 9.19 -10.31 5.73
CA GLY A 182 8.25 -11.02 4.89
C GLY A 182 8.75 -11.31 3.47
N TYR A 183 8.17 -12.35 2.88
CA TYR A 183 8.52 -12.90 1.57
C TYR A 183 7.29 -13.50 0.88
N PHE A 184 7.36 -13.58 -0.44
CA PHE A 184 6.36 -14.21 -1.29
C PHE A 184 7.02 -14.87 -2.50
N HIS A 185 6.53 -16.03 -2.90
CA HIS A 185 6.95 -16.70 -4.12
C HIS A 185 5.82 -17.60 -4.66
N CYS A 186 5.66 -17.64 -5.97
CA CYS A 186 4.74 -18.53 -6.67
C CYS A 186 5.34 -19.02 -7.99
N ASP A 187 4.59 -19.83 -8.74
CA ASP A 187 4.96 -20.32 -10.07
C ASP A 187 4.81 -19.28 -11.19
N ASN A 188 4.35 -18.06 -10.87
CA ASN A 188 4.32 -16.92 -11.79
C ASN A 188 5.41 -15.88 -11.44
N GLU A 189 6.45 -15.84 -12.25
CA GLU A 189 7.60 -14.93 -12.09
C GLU A 189 7.20 -13.45 -12.06
N GLN A 190 6.17 -13.06 -12.82
CA GLN A 190 5.71 -11.68 -12.84
C GLN A 190 5.06 -11.28 -11.52
N LEU A 191 4.23 -12.16 -10.93
CA LEU A 191 3.64 -11.90 -9.62
C LEU A 191 4.68 -11.87 -8.50
N ASN A 192 5.75 -12.67 -8.60
CA ASN A 192 6.89 -12.57 -7.70
C ASN A 192 7.48 -11.15 -7.74
N ARG A 193 7.84 -10.66 -8.93
CA ARG A 193 8.37 -9.30 -9.12
C ARG A 193 7.41 -8.21 -8.63
N VAL A 194 6.12 -8.36 -8.89
CA VAL A 194 5.07 -7.41 -8.45
C VAL A 194 5.04 -7.28 -6.93
N TRP A 195 5.14 -8.38 -6.19
CA TRP A 195 5.15 -8.35 -4.72
C TRP A 195 6.35 -7.56 -4.18
N TYR A 196 7.55 -7.81 -4.69
CA TYR A 196 8.77 -7.14 -4.23
C TYR A 196 8.86 -5.68 -4.69
N ALA A 197 8.30 -5.33 -5.85
CA ALA A 197 8.17 -3.94 -6.27
C ALA A 197 7.21 -3.16 -5.36
N ALA A 198 6.11 -3.78 -4.90
CA ALA A 198 5.22 -3.16 -3.93
C ALA A 198 5.93 -2.91 -2.59
N ALA A 199 6.65 -3.92 -2.09
CA ALA A 199 7.41 -3.79 -0.84
C ALA A 199 8.49 -2.71 -0.96
N TYR A 200 9.15 -2.61 -2.13
CA TYR A 200 10.15 -1.58 -2.39
C TYR A 200 9.55 -0.18 -2.57
N THR A 201 8.36 -0.05 -3.18
CA THR A 201 7.62 1.22 -3.21
C THR A 201 7.37 1.72 -1.78
N ASP A 202 6.80 0.88 -0.91
CA ASP A 202 6.55 1.26 0.49
C ASP A 202 7.85 1.63 1.21
N GLN A 203 8.93 0.89 0.96
CA GLN A 203 10.24 1.20 1.51
C GLN A 203 10.77 2.56 1.06
N LEU A 204 10.61 2.90 -0.22
CA LEU A 204 11.03 4.18 -0.78
C LEU A 204 10.17 5.35 -0.25
N CYS A 205 8.92 5.07 0.12
CA CYS A 205 8.01 5.99 0.79
C CYS A 205 8.28 6.13 2.31
N THR A 206 9.18 5.33 2.90
CA THR A 206 9.66 5.57 4.27
C THR A 206 10.84 6.53 4.26
N ILE A 207 10.59 7.79 4.59
CA ILE A 207 11.56 8.90 4.45
C ILE A 207 12.07 9.43 5.80
N PRO A 208 13.18 10.20 5.82
CA PRO A 208 13.53 11.04 6.98
C PRO A 208 12.36 11.94 7.36
N SER A 209 12.02 11.98 8.66
CA SER A 209 10.89 12.77 9.16
C SER A 209 11.01 14.26 8.83
N THR A 210 12.24 14.77 8.65
CA THR A 210 12.55 16.18 8.35
C THR A 210 12.58 16.52 6.85
N SER A 211 12.26 15.55 5.99
CA SER A 211 12.35 15.69 4.53
C SER A 211 10.98 15.62 3.85
N GLY A 212 9.91 15.95 4.57
CA GLY A 212 8.54 15.96 4.06
C GLY A 212 8.17 17.26 3.35
N ASN A 213 6.97 17.26 2.77
CA ASN A 213 6.35 18.35 2.01
C ASN A 213 7.19 18.86 0.83
N SER A 214 6.86 18.44 -0.38
CA SER A 214 7.43 19.01 -1.61
C SER A 214 6.51 20.01 -2.33
N LEU A 215 5.38 20.41 -1.75
CA LEU A 215 4.37 21.26 -2.40
C LEU A 215 4.58 22.72 -2.03
N VAL A 216 5.62 23.32 -2.60
CA VAL A 216 6.15 24.63 -2.16
C VAL A 216 5.82 25.78 -3.10
N ASP A 217 5.51 25.52 -4.38
CA ASP A 217 5.18 26.53 -5.39
C ASP A 217 3.89 26.19 -6.17
N LEU A 218 2.82 25.85 -5.45
CA LEU A 218 1.54 25.44 -6.06
C LEU A 218 0.81 26.55 -6.83
N LEU A 219 1.20 27.81 -6.68
CA LEU A 219 0.60 28.94 -7.41
C LEU A 219 1.30 29.24 -8.74
N ALA A 220 2.38 28.54 -9.08
CA ALA A 220 2.93 28.57 -10.41
C ALA A 220 1.82 28.31 -11.44
N ASN A 221 1.85 29.05 -12.55
CA ASN A 221 0.81 29.01 -13.59
C ASN A 221 1.36 29.10 -15.02
N ASP A 222 2.68 29.13 -15.18
CA ASP A 222 3.36 29.20 -16.46
C ASP A 222 4.23 27.97 -16.65
N SER A 223 3.82 27.05 -17.53
CA SER A 223 4.52 25.80 -17.80
C SER A 223 5.86 25.98 -18.53
N SER A 224 6.18 27.19 -18.98
CA SER A 224 7.47 27.48 -19.65
C SER A 224 8.58 27.89 -18.68
N ILE A 225 8.27 28.07 -17.39
CA ILE A 225 9.19 28.51 -16.37
C ILE A 225 9.38 27.39 -15.35
N PRO A 226 10.61 26.89 -15.13
CA PRO A 226 10.87 25.93 -14.07
C PRO A 226 10.51 26.50 -12.69
N THR A 227 9.94 25.65 -11.83
CA THR A 227 9.54 25.99 -10.46
C THR A 227 10.63 25.63 -9.47
N PHE A 228 10.79 26.45 -8.42
CA PHE A 228 11.65 26.08 -7.29
C PHE A 228 11.01 24.93 -6.52
N TRP A 229 11.84 24.06 -5.93
CA TRP A 229 11.37 22.89 -5.19
C TRP A 229 12.29 22.57 -4.03
N TYR A 230 11.75 22.07 -2.92
CA TYR A 230 12.49 21.56 -1.77
C TYR A 230 11.57 20.71 -0.90
N SER A 231 12.12 19.92 0.02
CA SER A 231 11.40 19.13 1.02
C SER A 231 12.11 19.19 2.37
N ASN A 232 11.60 20.02 3.28
CA ASN A 232 12.23 20.32 4.56
C ASN A 232 11.25 20.39 5.74
N SER A 233 10.02 19.91 5.56
CA SER A 233 9.03 19.90 6.63
C SER A 233 9.21 18.67 7.53
N THR A 234 8.97 18.87 8.83
CA THR A 234 8.99 17.79 9.82
C THR A 234 7.60 17.16 9.94
N LEU A 235 7.51 15.85 9.67
CA LEU A 235 6.26 15.10 9.62
C LEU A 235 5.90 14.41 10.94
N THR A 236 6.89 13.87 11.65
CA THR A 236 6.70 13.12 12.90
C THR A 236 7.70 13.58 13.95
N ASN A 237 7.46 13.21 15.21
CA ASN A 237 8.36 13.55 16.32
C ASN A 237 9.55 12.56 16.45
N GLY A 238 9.67 11.60 15.53
CA GLY A 238 10.76 10.63 15.45
C GLY A 238 11.67 10.89 14.26
N THR A 239 12.40 9.86 13.83
CA THR A 239 13.39 9.98 12.73
C THR A 239 12.83 9.65 11.34
N SER A 240 11.66 9.03 11.25
CA SER A 240 11.05 8.58 10.00
C SER A 240 9.56 8.89 9.92
N ALA A 241 9.04 8.87 8.68
CA ALA A 241 7.63 8.94 8.36
C ALA A 241 7.34 8.04 7.14
N LEU A 242 6.19 7.38 7.11
CA LEU A 242 5.65 6.74 5.91
C LEU A 242 4.78 7.77 5.20
N VAL A 243 5.11 8.09 3.95
CA VAL A 243 4.39 9.08 3.14
C VAL A 243 3.64 8.43 1.98
N ASP A 244 2.83 9.22 1.29
CA ASP A 244 2.11 8.85 0.08
C ASP A 244 3.04 8.50 -1.07
N GLY A 245 3.93 9.43 -1.45
CA GLY A 245 4.84 9.27 -2.56
C GLY A 245 6.27 9.64 -2.22
N ALA A 246 7.23 9.00 -2.88
CA ALA A 246 8.64 9.28 -2.62
C ALA A 246 9.07 10.63 -3.23
N LYS A 247 8.69 10.93 -4.49
CA LYS A 247 9.12 12.14 -5.22
C LYS A 247 8.43 13.40 -4.72
N ARG A 248 7.11 13.38 -4.72
CA ARG A 248 6.24 14.55 -4.52
C ARG A 248 5.27 14.34 -3.37
N ASP A 249 4.60 15.43 -2.98
CA ASP A 249 3.79 15.56 -1.78
C ASP A 249 4.65 15.29 -0.55
N LYS A 250 5.04 14.03 -0.33
CA LYS A 250 5.86 13.56 0.78
C LYS A 250 5.18 13.91 2.10
N LEU A 251 3.91 13.53 2.20
CA LEU A 251 3.02 13.81 3.31
C LEU A 251 2.37 12.53 3.83
N ILE A 252 1.87 12.57 5.06
CA ILE A 252 1.18 11.42 5.65
C ILE A 252 -0.31 11.54 5.29
N TRP A 253 -0.74 10.68 4.36
CA TRP A 253 -2.11 10.60 3.91
C TRP A 253 -2.79 9.33 4.45
N PRO A 254 -3.94 9.43 5.14
CA PRO A 254 -4.60 8.27 5.73
C PRO A 254 -5.23 7.34 4.68
N GLY A 255 -5.62 7.87 3.50
CA GLY A 255 -6.08 7.06 2.37
C GLY A 255 -5.05 6.02 1.96
N ASP A 256 -3.80 6.45 1.74
CA ASP A 256 -2.66 5.58 1.40
C ASP A 256 -2.44 4.48 2.43
N PHE A 257 -2.58 4.80 3.72
CA PHE A 257 -2.38 3.84 4.82
C PHE A 257 -3.41 2.72 4.84
N SER A 258 -4.51 2.83 4.11
CA SER A 258 -5.42 1.70 3.94
C SER A 258 -4.82 0.57 3.08
N ILE A 259 -3.77 0.87 2.30
CA ILE A 259 -3.02 -0.07 1.46
C ILE A 259 -1.59 -0.27 1.99
N SER A 260 -0.80 0.81 2.11
CA SER A 260 0.65 0.74 2.38
C SER A 260 0.99 0.33 3.81
N LEU A 261 0.22 0.76 4.82
CA LEU A 261 0.51 0.41 6.22
C LEU A 261 0.45 -1.11 6.47
N PRO A 262 -0.60 -1.84 6.01
CA PRO A 262 -0.55 -3.30 5.98
C PRO A 262 0.63 -3.85 5.18
N GLY A 263 0.94 -3.27 4.01
CA GLY A 263 2.06 -3.67 3.16
C GLY A 263 3.41 -3.65 3.88
N VAL A 264 3.68 -2.59 4.64
CA VAL A 264 4.89 -2.44 5.47
C VAL A 264 4.96 -3.54 6.53
N PHE A 265 3.88 -3.84 7.26
CA PHE A 265 3.87 -4.94 8.24
C PHE A 265 4.16 -6.31 7.61
N LEU A 266 3.67 -6.54 6.39
CA LEU A 266 3.81 -7.80 5.67
C LEU A 266 5.15 -7.95 4.94
N SER A 267 5.98 -6.90 4.89
CA SER A 267 7.27 -6.89 4.19
C SER A 267 8.44 -6.58 5.11
N THR A 268 8.63 -5.32 5.51
CA THR A 268 9.77 -4.87 6.33
C THR A 268 9.46 -4.89 7.82
N ASN A 269 8.18 -4.90 8.20
CA ASN A 269 7.69 -4.80 9.57
C ASN A 269 8.31 -3.59 10.31
N ASP A 270 8.44 -2.45 9.63
CA ASP A 270 8.88 -1.19 10.22
C ASP A 270 7.78 -0.57 11.10
N GLN A 271 7.53 -1.22 12.23
CA GLN A 271 6.52 -0.79 13.20
C GLN A 271 6.86 0.59 13.81
N TYR A 272 8.13 0.95 13.90
CA TYR A 272 8.58 2.24 14.43
C TYR A 272 8.01 3.40 13.59
N THR A 273 8.25 3.38 12.27
CA THR A 273 7.71 4.40 11.37
C THR A 273 6.18 4.43 11.37
N LEU A 274 5.55 3.25 11.37
CA LEU A 274 4.09 3.15 11.34
C LEU A 274 3.45 3.74 12.60
N GLN A 275 3.98 3.44 13.78
CA GLN A 275 3.48 4.00 15.05
C GLN A 275 3.56 5.54 15.04
N LEU A 276 4.69 6.10 14.61
CA LEU A 276 4.91 7.54 14.53
C LEU A 276 3.93 8.22 13.57
N SER A 277 3.74 7.62 12.40
CA SER A 277 2.90 8.21 11.35
C SER A 277 1.41 8.13 11.71
N VAL A 278 0.97 7.03 12.32
CA VAL A 278 -0.40 6.91 12.87
C VAL A 278 -0.61 7.86 14.05
N ALA A 279 0.39 8.03 14.93
CA ALA A 279 0.30 8.99 16.02
C ALA A 279 0.10 10.43 15.49
N GLN A 280 0.78 10.79 14.40
CA GLN A 280 0.64 12.10 13.79
C GLN A 280 -0.79 12.34 13.27
N LEU A 281 -1.39 11.36 12.59
CA LEU A 281 -2.78 11.44 12.11
C LEU A 281 -3.79 11.74 13.24
N PHE A 282 -3.57 11.18 14.43
CA PHE A 282 -4.44 11.38 15.59
C PHE A 282 -4.10 12.62 16.42
N ALA A 283 -2.87 13.12 16.35
CA ALA A 283 -2.41 14.28 17.12
C ALA A 283 -3.29 15.51 16.89
N GLU A 284 -3.82 15.63 15.68
CA GLU A 284 -4.54 16.81 15.20
C GLU A 284 -6.06 16.67 15.17
N GLN A 285 -6.58 15.63 15.83
CA GLN A 285 -8.01 15.48 16.00
C GLN A 285 -8.61 16.74 16.65
N ASN A 286 -9.70 17.25 16.06
CA ASN A 286 -10.44 18.36 16.63
C ASN A 286 -10.97 17.97 18.03
N ALA A 287 -10.46 18.64 19.06
CA ALA A 287 -10.76 18.31 20.46
C ALA A 287 -12.23 18.56 20.86
N THR A 288 -13.02 19.28 20.06
CA THR A 288 -14.44 19.58 20.34
C THR A 288 -15.40 18.73 19.53
N THR A 289 -15.02 18.33 18.31
CA THR A 289 -15.92 17.55 17.42
C THR A 289 -15.52 16.10 17.26
N GLY A 290 -14.24 15.74 17.43
CA GLY A 290 -13.69 14.42 17.11
C GLY A 290 -13.28 14.26 15.64
N GLN A 291 -13.48 15.29 14.82
CA GLN A 291 -13.11 15.30 13.41
C GLN A 291 -11.59 15.11 13.23
N LEU A 292 -11.21 14.23 12.31
CA LEU A 292 -9.82 14.00 11.89
C LEU A 292 -9.59 14.67 10.54
N ARG A 293 -8.33 14.99 10.23
CA ARG A 293 -7.96 15.77 9.06
C ARG A 293 -7.93 14.94 7.78
N TYR A 294 -7.96 15.66 6.65
CA TYR A 294 -7.84 15.07 5.32
C TYR A 294 -6.44 14.47 5.11
N ALA A 295 -5.37 15.21 5.45
CA ALA A 295 -4.00 14.69 5.59
C ALA A 295 -3.41 15.19 6.91
N ALA A 296 -2.32 14.57 7.36
CA ALA A 296 -1.57 15.10 8.49
C ALA A 296 -0.92 16.44 8.14
N ASP A 297 -0.97 17.38 9.08
CA ASP A 297 -0.16 18.59 9.09
C ASP A 297 1.27 18.26 9.55
N THR A 298 2.15 19.23 9.35
CA THR A 298 3.55 19.14 9.77
C THR A 298 3.71 19.64 11.21
N LEU A 299 4.72 19.15 11.95
CA LEU A 299 4.92 19.51 13.37
C LEU A 299 5.45 20.94 13.61
N HIS A 300 6.00 21.61 12.58
CA HIS A 300 6.54 22.99 12.56
C HIS A 300 7.78 23.27 13.48
N PRO A 301 8.72 24.21 13.12
CA PRO A 301 8.54 25.65 13.41
C PRO A 301 9.28 26.64 12.45
N GLY A 302 8.59 27.66 11.90
CA GLY A 302 9.27 28.90 11.45
C GLY A 302 8.88 29.51 10.08
N GLN A 303 8.07 28.83 9.27
CA GLN A 303 7.49 29.40 8.05
C GLN A 303 5.98 29.55 8.29
N PRO A 304 5.30 30.59 7.77
CA PRO A 304 3.84 30.55 7.73
C PRO A 304 3.43 29.25 7.05
N ALA A 305 2.35 28.61 7.52
CA ALA A 305 1.80 27.43 6.86
C ALA A 305 1.78 27.71 5.35
N GLY A 306 2.53 26.92 4.58
CA GLY A 306 2.59 27.09 3.12
C GLY A 306 1.17 27.14 2.58
N GLN A 307 0.96 27.82 1.45
CA GLN A 307 -0.40 28.01 0.92
C GLN A 307 -1.18 26.70 0.76
N PHE A 308 -0.47 25.59 0.50
CA PHE A 308 -1.04 24.24 0.56
C PHE A 308 -1.75 23.95 1.89
N PHE A 309 -1.05 24.05 3.03
CA PHE A 309 -1.63 23.76 4.35
C PHE A 309 -2.72 24.76 4.76
N GLN A 310 -2.63 26.02 4.33
CA GLN A 310 -3.74 26.96 4.56
C GLN A 310 -5.04 26.52 3.87
N GLY A 311 -4.94 25.99 2.65
CA GLY A 311 -6.06 25.39 1.93
C GLY A 311 -6.50 24.07 2.56
N LEU A 312 -5.56 23.17 2.83
CA LEU A 312 -5.81 21.85 3.39
C LEU A 312 -6.56 21.92 4.73
N ASN A 313 -6.24 22.91 5.57
CA ASN A 313 -6.88 23.12 6.87
C ASN A 313 -8.37 23.51 6.79
N GLN A 314 -8.85 23.87 5.60
CA GLN A 314 -10.26 24.17 5.32
C GLN A 314 -10.99 23.01 4.63
N VAL A 315 -10.27 21.95 4.27
CA VAL A 315 -10.80 20.79 3.56
C VAL A 315 -11.21 19.72 4.56
N TYR A 316 -12.43 19.21 4.40
CA TYR A 316 -12.91 18.03 5.11
C TYR A 316 -13.29 16.94 4.12
N SER A 317 -12.86 15.73 4.44
CA SER A 317 -13.17 14.50 3.72
C SER A 317 -13.81 13.53 4.71
N TYR A 318 -15.04 13.10 4.40
CA TYR A 318 -15.73 12.10 5.21
C TYR A 318 -15.00 10.74 5.18
N THR A 319 -14.54 10.32 4.00
CA THR A 319 -13.82 9.06 3.80
C THR A 319 -12.45 9.05 4.45
N TYR A 320 -11.64 10.09 4.27
CA TYR A 320 -10.32 10.15 4.90
C TYR A 320 -10.39 10.28 6.41
N HIS A 321 -11.43 10.93 6.95
CA HIS A 321 -11.71 10.88 8.39
C HIS A 321 -11.87 9.43 8.89
N MET A 322 -12.57 8.57 8.15
CA MET A 322 -12.67 7.15 8.47
C MET A 322 -11.37 6.38 8.19
N TYR A 323 -10.62 6.73 7.15
CA TYR A 323 -9.31 6.12 6.90
C TYR A 323 -8.32 6.36 8.04
N ASN A 324 -8.37 7.53 8.72
CA ASN A 324 -7.60 7.74 9.95
C ASN A 324 -7.97 6.70 11.03
N LEU A 325 -9.26 6.42 11.24
CA LEU A 325 -9.72 5.42 12.19
C LEU A 325 -9.24 4.01 11.80
N LEU A 326 -9.29 3.68 10.51
CA LEU A 326 -8.79 2.42 9.98
C LEU A 326 -7.27 2.28 10.08
N ALA A 327 -6.51 3.38 10.02
CA ALA A 327 -5.07 3.36 10.24
C ALA A 327 -4.72 2.89 11.66
N LEU A 328 -5.43 3.37 12.69
CA LEU A 328 -5.26 2.87 14.06
C LEU A 328 -5.65 1.40 14.20
N ASN A 329 -6.76 0.99 13.57
CA ASN A 329 -7.16 -0.42 13.53
C ASN A 329 -6.05 -1.29 12.93
N ASN A 330 -5.58 -0.94 11.73
CA ASN A 330 -4.59 -1.73 11.02
C ASN A 330 -3.27 -1.78 11.79
N TYR A 331 -2.83 -0.65 12.37
CA TYR A 331 -1.66 -0.64 13.25
C TYR A 331 -1.80 -1.63 14.39
N TYR A 332 -2.92 -1.59 15.14
CA TYR A 332 -3.14 -2.50 16.27
C TYR A 332 -3.21 -3.97 15.82
N VAL A 333 -3.92 -4.27 14.71
CA VAL A 333 -4.10 -5.65 14.24
C VAL A 333 -2.78 -6.35 13.97
N TYR A 334 -1.80 -5.66 13.36
CA TYR A 334 -0.51 -6.27 13.01
C TYR A 334 0.57 -6.12 14.09
N SER A 335 0.54 -5.05 14.89
CA SER A 335 1.51 -4.82 15.98
C SER A 335 1.15 -5.55 17.28
N GLY A 336 -0.14 -5.72 17.55
CA GLY A 336 -0.65 -6.13 18.85
C GLY A 336 -0.43 -5.13 19.99
N ASP A 337 -0.09 -3.88 19.67
CA ASP A 337 0.22 -2.81 20.63
C ASP A 337 -1.04 -2.31 21.34
N LEU A 338 -1.45 -3.05 22.37
CA LEU A 338 -2.63 -2.75 23.17
C LEU A 338 -2.49 -1.44 23.94
N GLU A 339 -1.27 -1.09 24.36
CA GLU A 339 -1.02 0.15 25.09
C GLU A 339 -1.31 1.36 24.20
N PHE A 340 -0.77 1.39 22.98
CA PHE A 340 -1.04 2.46 22.02
C PHE A 340 -2.52 2.55 21.64
N LEU A 341 -3.20 1.40 21.47
CA LEU A 341 -4.65 1.37 21.24
C LEU A 341 -5.42 1.98 22.43
N GLN A 342 -5.10 1.59 23.66
CA GLN A 342 -5.77 2.09 24.87
C GLN A 342 -5.56 3.60 25.04
N GLN A 343 -4.35 4.11 24.78
CA GLN A 343 -4.04 5.54 24.83
C GLN A 343 -4.85 6.35 23.80
N ASN A 344 -5.17 5.76 22.66
CA ASN A 344 -5.94 6.41 21.58
C ASN A 344 -7.43 6.02 21.55
N TRP A 345 -7.91 5.16 22.46
CA TRP A 345 -9.27 4.62 22.41
C TRP A 345 -10.35 5.70 22.49
N TYR A 346 -10.16 6.69 23.35
CA TYR A 346 -11.07 7.84 23.44
C TYR A 346 -11.10 8.63 22.11
N ARG A 347 -9.94 8.87 21.49
CA ARG A 347 -9.86 9.57 20.20
C ARG A 347 -10.56 8.79 19.09
N PHE A 348 -10.34 7.48 19.04
CA PHE A 348 -11.01 6.60 18.08
C PHE A 348 -12.53 6.66 18.22
N THR A 349 -13.05 6.43 19.43
CA THR A 349 -14.50 6.43 19.68
C THR A 349 -15.13 7.80 19.47
N PHE A 350 -14.41 8.89 19.79
CA PHE A 350 -14.88 10.25 19.55
C PHE A 350 -14.98 10.57 18.05
N GLY A 351 -13.99 10.16 17.27
CA GLY A 351 -14.02 10.29 15.81
C GLY A 351 -15.10 9.43 15.16
N LEU A 352 -15.25 8.18 15.59
CA LEU A 352 -16.35 7.33 15.09
C LEU A 352 -17.72 7.93 15.41
N ASN A 353 -17.91 8.50 16.61
CA ASN A 353 -19.16 9.16 16.95
C ASN A 353 -19.41 10.42 16.11
N TYR A 354 -18.36 11.14 15.70
CA TYR A 354 -18.47 12.24 14.73
C TYR A 354 -19.01 11.75 13.38
N SER A 355 -18.45 10.66 12.83
CA SER A 355 -18.96 10.03 11.60
C SER A 355 -20.44 9.66 11.70
N LEU A 356 -20.86 9.10 12.84
CA LEU A 356 -22.24 8.68 13.09
C LEU A 356 -23.24 9.83 13.18
N THR A 357 -22.81 11.08 13.37
CA THR A 357 -23.71 12.25 13.33
C THR A 357 -24.27 12.51 11.94
N SER A 358 -23.62 12.00 10.90
CA SER A 358 -24.08 12.14 9.52
C SER A 358 -25.12 11.08 9.12
N VAL A 359 -25.36 10.07 9.96
CA VAL A 359 -26.40 9.05 9.70
C VAL A 359 -27.78 9.65 9.95
N ASP A 360 -28.59 9.75 8.90
CA ASP A 360 -29.91 10.37 8.96
C ASP A 360 -31.04 9.32 9.06
N SER A 361 -32.29 9.77 8.87
CA SER A 361 -33.47 8.90 8.97
C SER A 361 -33.54 7.78 7.94
N THR A 362 -32.76 7.83 6.86
CA THR A 362 -32.65 6.74 5.87
C THR A 362 -31.87 5.55 6.41
N GLY A 363 -31.07 5.74 7.46
CA GLY A 363 -30.11 4.76 7.96
C GLY A 363 -28.74 4.81 7.28
N LEU A 364 -28.56 5.68 6.28
CA LEU A 364 -27.28 5.95 5.64
C LEU A 364 -26.66 7.25 6.16
N ALA A 365 -25.33 7.33 6.14
CA ALA A 365 -24.60 8.58 6.30
C ALA A 365 -24.81 9.46 5.07
N PHE A 366 -25.26 10.70 5.30
CA PHE A 366 -25.36 11.75 4.28
C PHE A 366 -24.06 12.57 4.27
N VAL A 367 -23.30 12.46 3.19
CA VAL A 367 -22.10 13.26 2.95
C VAL A 367 -22.51 14.66 2.49
N ALA A 368 -22.31 15.65 3.36
CA ALA A 368 -22.61 17.05 3.05
C ALA A 368 -21.62 17.64 2.04
N ASP A 369 -22.02 18.70 1.33
CA ASP A 369 -21.22 19.33 0.26
C ASP A 369 -19.80 19.74 0.71
N ASN A 370 -19.64 20.14 1.97
CA ASN A 370 -18.35 20.54 2.55
C ASN A 370 -17.50 19.36 3.06
N ALA A 371 -17.93 18.12 2.84
CA ALA A 371 -17.28 16.88 3.29
C ALA A 371 -16.87 15.95 2.13
N THR A 372 -16.88 16.48 0.90
CA THR A 372 -16.80 15.72 -0.36
C THR A 372 -15.38 15.48 -0.88
N ALA A 373 -14.34 15.99 -0.21
CA ALA A 373 -12.96 15.77 -0.66
C ALA A 373 -12.54 14.30 -0.58
N ASP A 374 -11.77 13.84 -1.56
CA ASP A 374 -11.32 12.45 -1.70
C ASP A 374 -10.18 12.31 -2.74
N TRP A 375 -9.68 11.08 -2.99
CA TRP A 375 -8.43 10.75 -3.72
C TRP A 375 -8.24 11.34 -5.15
N LEU A 376 -9.31 11.85 -5.77
CA LEU A 376 -9.40 12.84 -6.88
C LEU A 376 -10.79 12.82 -7.53
N ARG A 377 -11.56 11.79 -7.20
CA ARG A 377 -12.87 11.51 -7.76
C ARG A 377 -13.86 12.65 -7.56
N VAL A 378 -14.92 12.62 -8.36
CA VAL A 378 -16.07 13.52 -8.25
C VAL A 378 -17.31 12.73 -7.79
N GLY A 379 -18.31 13.43 -7.24
CA GLY A 379 -19.62 12.83 -6.92
C GLY A 379 -19.82 12.32 -5.48
N MET A 380 -18.87 12.56 -4.57
CA MET A 380 -18.88 12.06 -3.18
C MET A 380 -20.07 12.46 -2.28
N GLY A 381 -20.91 13.40 -2.68
CA GLY A 381 -22.02 13.90 -1.84
C GLY A 381 -23.18 12.91 -1.66
N ALA A 382 -24.16 13.33 -0.84
CA ALA A 382 -25.38 12.58 -0.52
C ALA A 382 -25.10 11.23 0.17
N HIS A 383 -26.00 10.25 0.03
CA HIS A 383 -25.76 8.90 0.57
C HIS A 383 -24.84 8.12 -0.35
N ASN A 384 -23.56 8.47 -0.30
CA ASN A 384 -22.53 7.88 -1.15
C ASN A 384 -22.24 6.42 -0.74
N ILE A 385 -22.21 5.50 -1.71
CA ILE A 385 -22.02 4.07 -1.46
C ILE A 385 -20.62 3.76 -0.89
N GLU A 386 -19.57 4.44 -1.34
CA GLU A 386 -18.21 4.26 -0.82
C GLU A 386 -18.15 4.70 0.64
N ALA A 387 -18.58 5.93 0.93
CA ALA A 387 -18.59 6.47 2.28
C ALA A 387 -19.37 5.58 3.27
N ASN A 388 -20.56 5.09 2.87
CA ASN A 388 -21.36 4.21 3.70
C ASN A 388 -20.74 2.82 3.88
N SER A 389 -20.07 2.30 2.85
CA SER A 389 -19.37 1.02 2.93
C SER A 389 -18.13 1.11 3.82
N ILE A 390 -17.36 2.19 3.76
CA ILE A 390 -16.24 2.44 4.68
C ILE A 390 -16.73 2.62 6.12
N LEU A 391 -17.86 3.32 6.34
CA LEU A 391 -18.46 3.44 7.67
C LEU A 391 -18.88 2.07 8.22
N ALA A 392 -19.57 1.26 7.42
CA ALA A 392 -19.96 -0.10 7.77
C ALA A 392 -18.73 -0.94 8.14
N TYR A 393 -17.68 -0.89 7.33
CA TYR A 393 -16.42 -1.56 7.63
C TYR A 393 -15.80 -1.07 8.95
N THR A 394 -15.72 0.24 9.14
CA THR A 394 -15.17 0.87 10.35
C THR A 394 -15.93 0.45 11.60
N LEU A 395 -17.27 0.32 11.54
CA LEU A 395 -18.09 -0.18 12.66
C LEU A 395 -17.75 -1.63 13.02
N THR A 396 -17.52 -2.50 12.03
CA THR A 396 -17.09 -3.89 12.32
C THR A 396 -15.71 -3.93 12.97
N ARG A 397 -14.79 -3.05 12.54
CA ARG A 397 -13.46 -2.92 13.15
C ARG A 397 -13.52 -2.35 14.56
N ALA A 398 -14.37 -1.34 14.78
CA ALA A 398 -14.61 -0.74 16.09
C ALA A 398 -15.08 -1.75 17.13
N MET A 399 -16.00 -2.66 16.76
CA MET A 399 -16.44 -3.74 17.65
C MET A 399 -15.28 -4.66 18.03
N GLY A 400 -14.41 -5.02 17.08
CA GLY A 400 -13.20 -5.81 17.35
C GLY A 400 -12.23 -5.12 18.31
N LEU A 401 -11.95 -3.82 18.08
CA LEU A 401 -11.10 -3.02 18.96
C LEU A 401 -11.70 -2.86 20.37
N ALA A 402 -13.03 -2.69 20.47
CA ALA A 402 -13.74 -2.61 21.74
C ALA A 402 -13.55 -3.85 22.61
N TYR A 403 -13.54 -5.05 22.00
CA TYR A 403 -13.21 -6.28 22.72
C TYR A 403 -11.77 -6.27 23.24
N ALA A 404 -10.81 -5.84 22.42
CA ALA A 404 -9.41 -5.77 22.80
C ALA A 404 -9.16 -4.83 24.00
N VAL A 405 -9.84 -3.68 24.05
CA VAL A 405 -9.69 -2.72 25.16
C VAL A 405 -10.63 -2.99 26.34
N GLY A 406 -11.62 -3.87 26.19
CA GLY A 406 -12.62 -4.20 27.22
C GLY A 406 -13.78 -3.20 27.34
N ASP A 407 -14.04 -2.37 26.31
CA ASP A 407 -15.13 -1.39 26.27
C ASP A 407 -16.18 -1.77 25.19
N THR A 408 -16.92 -2.84 25.46
CA THR A 408 -17.93 -3.38 24.54
C THR A 408 -19.30 -2.71 24.68
N SER A 409 -19.40 -1.61 25.44
CA SER A 409 -20.66 -0.96 25.80
C SER A 409 -21.44 -0.42 24.60
N GLN A 410 -20.74 -0.05 23.53
CA GLN A 410 -21.32 0.48 22.29
C GLN A 410 -21.60 -0.59 21.22
N ASN A 411 -21.17 -1.85 21.40
CA ASN A 411 -21.20 -2.85 20.33
C ASN A 411 -22.62 -3.09 19.77
N ALA A 412 -23.64 -3.17 20.63
CA ALA A 412 -25.02 -3.32 20.16
C ALA A 412 -25.52 -2.12 19.34
N ARG A 413 -25.08 -0.90 19.69
CA ARG A 413 -25.40 0.32 18.94
C ARG A 413 -24.69 0.32 17.59
N TRP A 414 -23.41 -0.01 17.56
CA TRP A 414 -22.63 -0.09 16.32
C TRP A 414 -23.12 -1.18 15.38
N GLN A 415 -23.50 -2.35 15.91
CA GLN A 415 -24.13 -3.41 15.12
C GLN A 415 -25.45 -2.93 14.48
N SER A 416 -26.28 -2.20 15.24
CA SER A 416 -27.52 -1.63 14.71
C SER A 416 -27.27 -0.65 13.56
N TYR A 417 -26.26 0.22 13.67
CA TYR A 417 -25.86 1.09 12.56
C TYR A 417 -25.40 0.29 11.34
N TYR A 418 -24.55 -0.73 11.52
CA TYR A 418 -24.09 -1.59 10.44
C TYR A 418 -25.27 -2.28 9.72
N ASP A 419 -26.20 -2.85 10.48
CA ASP A 419 -27.37 -3.55 9.94
C ASP A 419 -28.26 -2.59 9.14
N ASN A 420 -28.49 -1.38 9.65
CA ASN A 420 -29.28 -0.36 8.99
C ASN A 420 -28.62 0.17 7.71
N ILE A 421 -27.31 0.46 7.74
CA ILE A 421 -26.54 0.88 6.56
C ILE A 421 -26.61 -0.20 5.49
N THR A 422 -26.37 -1.46 5.88
CA THR A 422 -26.44 -2.60 4.97
C THR A 422 -27.83 -2.70 4.34
N SER A 423 -28.90 -2.65 5.14
CA SER A 423 -30.27 -2.72 4.63
C SER A 423 -30.58 -1.57 3.67
N ALA A 424 -30.29 -0.33 4.07
CA ALA A 424 -30.63 0.86 3.32
C ALA A 424 -29.82 0.98 2.02
N ALA A 425 -28.52 0.68 2.01
CA ALA A 425 -27.71 0.68 0.80
C ALA A 425 -28.21 -0.38 -0.20
N ASN A 426 -28.58 -1.57 0.29
CA ASN A 426 -29.12 -2.64 -0.55
C ASN A 426 -30.49 -2.34 -1.15
N GLU A 427 -31.29 -1.48 -0.51
CA GLU A 427 -32.61 -1.03 -0.96
C GLU A 427 -32.53 0.19 -1.89
N LEU A 428 -31.72 1.19 -1.52
CA LEU A 428 -31.72 2.51 -2.14
C LEU A 428 -30.69 2.68 -3.26
N LEU A 429 -29.57 1.94 -3.21
CA LEU A 429 -28.42 2.17 -4.11
C LEU A 429 -28.16 1.00 -5.05
N TRP A 430 -28.75 -0.18 -4.82
CA TRP A 430 -28.52 -1.34 -5.67
C TRP A 430 -29.28 -1.24 -7.00
N ASP A 431 -28.54 -1.24 -8.11
CA ASP A 431 -29.08 -1.36 -9.46
C ASP A 431 -28.95 -2.80 -9.96
N ALA A 432 -30.06 -3.55 -9.89
CA ALA A 432 -30.11 -4.94 -10.31
C ALA A 432 -29.86 -5.14 -11.82
N SER A 433 -30.07 -4.11 -12.65
CA SER A 433 -29.85 -4.20 -14.09
C SER A 433 -28.37 -4.07 -14.46
N ALA A 434 -27.64 -3.22 -13.76
CA ALA A 434 -26.19 -3.08 -13.88
C ALA A 434 -25.43 -4.15 -13.10
N GLY A 435 -26.07 -4.76 -12.08
CA GLY A 435 -25.40 -5.69 -11.16
C GLY A 435 -24.41 -4.98 -10.23
N LEU A 436 -24.63 -3.68 -9.99
CA LEU A 436 -23.74 -2.79 -9.25
C LEU A 436 -24.55 -1.80 -8.42
N TYR A 437 -23.94 -1.23 -7.40
CA TYR A 437 -24.50 -0.08 -6.69
C TYR A 437 -24.25 1.20 -7.50
N THR A 438 -25.24 2.10 -7.51
CA THR A 438 -25.04 3.48 -7.94
C THR A 438 -24.28 4.27 -6.88
N ASP A 439 -23.57 5.32 -7.31
CA ASP A 439 -22.70 6.13 -6.46
C ASP A 439 -23.49 6.81 -5.33
N ASN A 440 -24.66 7.36 -5.66
CA ASN A 440 -25.69 7.83 -4.73
C ASN A 440 -27.04 7.93 -5.48
N GLN A 441 -28.11 8.41 -4.82
CA GLN A 441 -29.45 8.50 -5.43
C GLN A 441 -29.61 9.62 -6.49
N THR A 442 -28.62 10.50 -6.66
CA THR A 442 -28.69 11.67 -7.55
C THR A 442 -27.97 11.45 -8.88
N THR A 443 -27.41 10.27 -9.11
CA THR A 443 -26.61 9.93 -10.29
C THR A 443 -26.90 8.51 -10.78
N THR A 444 -26.48 8.22 -12.01
CA THR A 444 -26.51 6.89 -12.63
C THR A 444 -25.12 6.24 -12.72
N LEU A 445 -24.10 6.91 -12.17
CA LEU A 445 -22.74 6.41 -12.05
C LEU A 445 -22.71 5.16 -11.16
N HIS A 446 -22.02 4.10 -11.59
CA HIS A 446 -21.67 2.95 -10.74
C HIS A 446 -20.15 2.97 -10.53
N PRO A 447 -19.67 3.42 -9.35
CA PRO A 447 -18.27 3.70 -9.15
C PRO A 447 -17.47 2.41 -8.87
N GLN A 448 -16.18 2.40 -9.16
CA GLN A 448 -15.28 1.28 -8.87
C GLN A 448 -15.05 1.16 -7.35
N ASP A 449 -14.77 2.29 -6.69
CA ASP A 449 -14.47 2.38 -5.27
C ASP A 449 -15.59 1.82 -4.39
N GLY A 450 -16.80 2.31 -4.56
CA GLY A 450 -17.94 1.98 -3.72
C GLY A 450 -18.43 0.58 -3.93
N ASN A 451 -18.31 0.03 -5.14
CA ASN A 451 -18.63 -1.37 -5.41
C ASN A 451 -17.57 -2.31 -4.82
N SER A 452 -16.28 -1.93 -4.86
CA SER A 452 -15.21 -2.68 -4.19
C SER A 452 -15.38 -2.64 -2.67
N TRP A 453 -15.63 -1.47 -2.09
CA TRP A 453 -15.89 -1.29 -0.66
C TRP A 453 -17.17 -1.96 -0.19
N ALA A 454 -18.22 -2.02 -1.01
CA ALA A 454 -19.44 -2.76 -0.67
C ALA A 454 -19.17 -4.25 -0.46
N ILE A 455 -18.25 -4.85 -1.24
CA ILE A 455 -17.79 -6.22 -1.02
C ILE A 455 -16.95 -6.33 0.26
N ILE A 456 -15.94 -5.48 0.42
CA ILE A 456 -15.00 -5.51 1.56
C ILE A 456 -15.73 -5.34 2.91
N SER A 457 -16.71 -4.46 2.95
CA SER A 457 -17.52 -4.16 4.15
C SER A 457 -18.59 -5.21 4.46
N GLY A 458 -18.92 -6.06 3.48
CA GLY A 458 -20.03 -7.00 3.57
C GLY A 458 -21.41 -6.37 3.38
N VAL A 459 -21.49 -5.10 2.95
CA VAL A 459 -22.75 -4.48 2.50
C VAL A 459 -23.33 -5.27 1.33
N ALA A 460 -22.48 -5.71 0.41
CA ALA A 460 -22.80 -6.71 -0.60
C ALA A 460 -22.73 -8.11 0.01
N ASN A 461 -23.84 -8.85 -0.02
CA ASN A 461 -23.82 -10.27 0.32
C ASN A 461 -23.02 -11.08 -0.71
N SER A 462 -22.73 -12.35 -0.42
CA SER A 462 -21.89 -13.20 -1.30
C SER A 462 -22.40 -13.30 -2.74
N THR A 463 -23.72 -13.33 -2.96
CA THR A 463 -24.31 -13.36 -4.30
C THR A 463 -24.05 -12.05 -5.04
N ARG A 464 -24.32 -10.90 -4.40
CA ARG A 464 -24.04 -9.58 -5.00
C ARG A 464 -22.55 -9.38 -5.20
N ALA A 465 -21.70 -9.84 -4.29
CA ALA A 465 -20.25 -9.76 -4.42
C ALA A 465 -19.74 -10.48 -5.69
N ALA A 466 -20.24 -11.68 -5.99
CA ALA A 466 -19.89 -12.39 -7.22
C ALA A 466 -20.38 -11.64 -8.48
N THR A 467 -21.58 -11.05 -8.44
CA THR A 467 -22.12 -10.23 -9.53
C THR A 467 -21.28 -8.97 -9.76
N ILE A 468 -20.97 -8.22 -8.70
CA ILE A 468 -20.16 -7.00 -8.74
C ILE A 468 -18.77 -7.32 -9.28
N SER A 469 -18.11 -8.34 -8.74
CA SER A 469 -16.80 -8.81 -9.18
C SER A 469 -16.78 -9.10 -10.69
N SER A 470 -17.80 -9.79 -11.21
CA SER A 470 -17.92 -10.04 -12.65
C SER A 470 -18.18 -8.77 -13.46
N ALA A 471 -18.98 -7.84 -12.93
CA ALA A 471 -19.31 -6.58 -13.59
C ALA A 471 -18.13 -5.58 -13.61
N LEU A 472 -17.30 -5.56 -12.57
CA LEU A 472 -16.04 -4.79 -12.53
C LEU A 472 -15.03 -5.36 -13.52
N HIS A 473 -14.79 -6.69 -13.49
CA HIS A 473 -13.94 -7.39 -14.45
C HIS A 473 -14.35 -7.10 -15.91
N ALA A 474 -15.64 -7.06 -16.20
CA ALA A 474 -16.14 -6.79 -17.55
C ALA A 474 -15.83 -5.36 -18.07
N ARG A 475 -15.41 -4.43 -17.22
CA ARG A 475 -15.06 -3.05 -17.59
C ARG A 475 -13.59 -2.86 -17.93
N TRP A 476 -12.75 -3.85 -17.64
CA TRP A 476 -11.31 -3.71 -17.76
C TRP A 476 -10.88 -3.31 -19.16
N GLY A 477 -10.01 -2.30 -19.21
CA GLY A 477 -9.33 -1.88 -20.42
C GLY A 477 -8.00 -2.60 -20.58
N PRO A 478 -7.26 -2.31 -21.67
CA PRO A 478 -5.96 -2.92 -21.94
C PRO A 478 -4.88 -2.57 -20.92
N TYR A 479 -5.08 -1.54 -20.10
CA TYR A 479 -4.09 -1.06 -19.14
C TYR A 479 -4.53 -1.13 -17.68
N GLY A 480 -5.78 -1.49 -17.37
CA GLY A 480 -6.22 -1.59 -15.98
C GLY A 480 -7.72 -1.59 -15.79
N ALA A 481 -8.12 -1.62 -14.53
CA ALA A 481 -9.50 -1.39 -14.13
C ALA A 481 -9.81 0.12 -14.17
N PRO A 482 -10.81 0.57 -14.94
CA PRO A 482 -11.16 1.99 -14.97
C PRO A 482 -11.88 2.40 -13.67
N ALA A 483 -11.69 3.66 -13.28
CA ALA A 483 -12.42 4.33 -12.20
C ALA A 483 -13.38 5.39 -12.78
N PRO A 484 -14.63 5.04 -13.14
CA PRO A 484 -15.56 5.96 -13.81
C PRO A 484 -15.88 7.23 -13.00
N GLU A 485 -15.80 7.17 -11.68
CA GLU A 485 -15.92 8.28 -10.74
C GLU A 485 -14.80 9.33 -10.86
N ALA A 486 -13.76 9.01 -11.63
CA ALA A 486 -12.58 9.83 -11.86
C ALA A 486 -12.29 10.04 -13.36
N GLY A 487 -13.33 9.98 -14.21
CA GLY A 487 -13.19 10.23 -15.65
C GLY A 487 -12.47 9.10 -16.39
N THR A 488 -11.40 9.41 -17.11
CA THR A 488 -10.59 8.44 -17.88
C THR A 488 -9.47 7.81 -17.06
N THR A 489 -9.61 7.75 -15.73
CA THR A 489 -8.56 7.32 -14.82
C THR A 489 -8.51 5.80 -14.64
N VAL A 490 -7.30 5.25 -14.54
CA VAL A 490 -6.99 4.00 -13.84
C VAL A 490 -6.29 4.37 -12.52
N SER A 491 -6.89 3.93 -11.41
CA SER A 491 -6.39 4.21 -10.06
C SER A 491 -5.87 2.92 -9.43
N PRO A 492 -4.55 2.75 -9.26
CA PRO A 492 -3.97 1.65 -8.49
C PRO A 492 -4.45 1.61 -7.03
N PHE A 493 -4.79 2.78 -6.46
CA PHE A 493 -5.40 2.87 -5.14
C PHE A 493 -6.71 2.08 -5.09
N ILE A 494 -7.65 2.42 -5.98
CA ILE A 494 -8.96 1.74 -6.01
C ILE A 494 -8.86 0.32 -6.55
N SER A 495 -8.01 0.09 -7.53
CA SER A 495 -7.76 -1.25 -8.06
C SER A 495 -7.19 -2.17 -6.98
N GLY A 496 -6.42 -1.65 -6.02
CA GLY A 496 -5.97 -2.39 -4.84
C GLY A 496 -7.11 -2.89 -3.94
N PHE A 497 -8.23 -2.15 -3.86
CA PHE A 497 -9.45 -2.64 -3.23
C PHE A 497 -10.21 -3.63 -4.12
N GLU A 498 -10.23 -3.41 -5.43
CA GLU A 498 -10.84 -4.34 -6.39
C GLU A 498 -10.17 -5.72 -6.36
N LEU A 499 -8.84 -5.79 -6.20
CA LEU A 499 -8.11 -7.05 -5.97
C LEU A 499 -8.70 -7.81 -4.77
N GLN A 500 -8.86 -7.13 -3.64
CA GLN A 500 -9.45 -7.73 -2.43
C GLN A 500 -10.89 -8.14 -2.68
N ALA A 501 -11.68 -7.31 -3.38
CA ALA A 501 -13.07 -7.57 -3.70
C ALA A 501 -13.22 -8.84 -4.56
N HIS A 502 -12.36 -9.04 -5.56
CA HIS A 502 -12.33 -10.26 -6.35
C HIS A 502 -12.07 -11.50 -5.50
N TYR A 503 -11.05 -11.47 -4.64
CA TYR A 503 -10.77 -12.57 -3.72
C TYR A 503 -11.96 -12.85 -2.79
N ILE A 504 -12.53 -11.81 -2.15
CA ILE A 504 -13.69 -11.95 -1.24
C ILE A 504 -14.91 -12.50 -1.98
N ALA A 505 -15.09 -12.15 -3.27
CA ALA A 505 -16.15 -12.65 -4.13
C ALA A 505 -15.90 -14.08 -4.67
N GLY A 506 -14.78 -14.72 -4.33
CA GLY A 506 -14.42 -16.04 -4.83
C GLY A 506 -13.93 -16.03 -6.28
N GLN A 507 -13.32 -14.94 -6.73
CA GLN A 507 -12.77 -14.79 -8.09
C GLN A 507 -11.25 -14.51 -8.04
N PRO A 508 -10.43 -15.40 -7.44
CA PRO A 508 -8.99 -15.18 -7.34
C PRO A 508 -8.30 -15.04 -8.70
N ASP A 509 -8.81 -15.71 -9.73
CA ASP A 509 -8.27 -15.63 -11.10
C ASP A 509 -8.38 -14.23 -11.68
N TYR A 510 -9.46 -13.50 -11.35
CA TYR A 510 -9.58 -12.09 -11.74
C TYR A 510 -8.51 -11.26 -11.03
N ALA A 511 -8.36 -11.40 -9.72
CA ALA A 511 -7.33 -10.66 -8.99
C ALA A 511 -5.91 -10.93 -9.55
N ASN A 512 -5.56 -12.20 -9.81
CA ASN A 512 -4.28 -12.58 -10.40
C ASN A 512 -4.09 -11.95 -11.77
N ALA A 513 -5.08 -12.07 -12.66
CA ALA A 513 -5.02 -11.48 -13.99
C ALA A 513 -4.84 -9.96 -13.94
N LEU A 514 -5.58 -9.25 -13.08
CA LEU A 514 -5.43 -7.80 -12.93
C LEU A 514 -4.01 -7.42 -12.49
N MET A 515 -3.43 -8.14 -11.52
CA MET A 515 -2.05 -7.91 -11.09
C MET A 515 -1.04 -8.15 -12.22
N GLU A 516 -1.23 -9.19 -13.04
CA GLU A 516 -0.36 -9.52 -14.17
C GLU A 516 -0.29 -8.37 -15.18
N TYR A 517 -1.42 -7.93 -15.76
CA TYR A 517 -1.35 -6.93 -16.84
C TYR A 517 -1.30 -5.48 -16.34
N MET A 518 -1.94 -5.14 -15.22
CA MET A 518 -1.97 -3.77 -14.71
C MET A 518 -0.66 -3.43 -13.97
N TRP A 519 -0.25 -4.27 -13.02
CA TRP A 519 0.97 -4.03 -12.25
C TRP A 519 2.21 -4.59 -12.95
N GLY A 520 2.15 -5.82 -13.46
CA GLY A 520 3.27 -6.46 -14.14
C GLY A 520 3.58 -5.84 -15.50
N ASP A 521 2.71 -6.05 -16.49
CA ASP A 521 2.97 -5.64 -17.87
C ASP A 521 3.08 -4.11 -18.00
N PHE A 522 2.16 -3.36 -17.39
CA PHE A 522 2.14 -1.90 -17.53
C PHE A 522 3.01 -1.20 -16.48
N MET A 523 2.71 -1.30 -15.18
CA MET A 523 3.38 -0.46 -14.18
C MET A 523 4.83 -0.87 -13.88
N LEU A 524 5.28 -2.08 -14.23
CA LEU A 524 6.69 -2.48 -14.14
C LEU A 524 7.37 -2.56 -15.49
N ASP A 525 6.83 -3.35 -16.42
CA ASP A 525 7.55 -3.76 -17.62
C ASP A 525 7.46 -2.76 -18.78
N ASP A 526 6.53 -1.81 -18.76
CA ASP A 526 6.47 -0.75 -19.77
C ASP A 526 7.76 0.10 -19.72
N PRO A 527 8.43 0.37 -20.86
CA PRO A 527 9.71 1.10 -20.89
C PRO A 527 9.67 2.52 -20.31
N ARG A 528 8.47 3.09 -20.13
CA ARG A 528 8.27 4.40 -19.50
C ARG A 528 8.19 4.31 -17.98
N MET A 529 8.14 3.12 -17.39
CA MET A 529 8.08 2.92 -15.94
C MET A 529 9.47 2.69 -15.34
N THR A 530 9.51 2.56 -14.01
CA THR A 530 10.77 2.41 -13.27
C THR A 530 11.30 0.99 -13.24
N ASN A 531 10.45 0.00 -13.54
CA ASN A 531 10.74 -1.43 -13.38
C ASN A 531 11.17 -1.81 -11.94
N SER A 532 10.69 -1.06 -10.95
CA SER A 532 11.04 -1.30 -9.54
C SER A 532 9.99 -0.82 -8.54
N THR A 533 9.16 0.16 -8.92
CA THR A 533 8.18 0.80 -8.07
C THR A 533 6.90 1.08 -8.86
N PHE A 534 5.83 1.44 -8.16
CA PHE A 534 4.51 1.63 -8.74
C PHE A 534 4.09 3.10 -8.77
N ASN A 535 3.53 3.52 -9.90
CA ASN A 535 3.06 4.90 -10.07
C ASN A 535 1.71 5.16 -9.42
N GLU A 536 1.42 6.44 -9.24
CA GLU A 536 0.26 6.98 -8.53
C GLU A 536 -1.07 6.71 -9.25
N GLY A 537 -1.07 6.80 -10.57
CA GLY A 537 -2.25 6.69 -11.41
C GLY A 537 -1.94 7.11 -12.84
N TYR A 538 -2.86 6.81 -13.76
CA TYR A 538 -2.68 7.06 -15.19
C TYR A 538 -4.03 6.99 -15.93
N ASP A 539 -4.01 7.20 -17.24
CA ASP A 539 -5.20 7.22 -18.08
C ASP A 539 -5.51 5.81 -18.61
N VAL A 540 -6.79 5.49 -18.82
CA VAL A 540 -7.27 4.20 -19.37
C VAL A 540 -6.67 3.85 -20.73
N SER A 541 -6.12 4.82 -21.46
CA SER A 541 -5.37 4.62 -22.71
C SER A 541 -3.91 4.19 -22.51
N GLY A 542 -3.44 4.09 -21.26
CA GLY A 542 -2.04 3.83 -20.93
C GLY A 542 -1.12 5.04 -21.13
N ALA A 543 -1.69 6.23 -21.37
CA ALA A 543 -0.94 7.47 -21.29
C ALA A 543 -0.54 7.73 -19.84
N LEU A 544 0.69 8.21 -19.62
CA LEU A 544 1.14 8.67 -18.30
C LEU A 544 0.54 10.05 -18.01
N HIS A 545 -0.78 10.09 -17.94
CA HIS A 545 -1.60 11.25 -17.67
C HIS A 545 -2.54 10.91 -16.53
N TYR A 546 -2.57 11.74 -15.49
CA TYR A 546 -3.50 11.57 -14.39
C TYR A 546 -4.44 12.78 -14.39
N PRO A 547 -5.75 12.60 -14.63
CA PRO A 547 -6.70 13.72 -14.82
C PRO A 547 -6.75 14.75 -13.69
N ALA A 548 -6.24 14.40 -12.51
CA ALA A 548 -6.07 15.32 -11.39
C ALA A 548 -5.02 16.43 -11.66
N TYR A 549 -4.11 16.24 -12.61
CA TYR A 549 -2.96 17.11 -12.85
C TYR A 549 -2.99 17.78 -14.21
N ALA A 550 -2.58 19.05 -14.21
CA ALA A 550 -2.33 19.78 -15.44
C ALA A 550 -0.98 19.39 -16.08
N ASP A 551 -0.04 18.91 -15.26
CA ASP A 551 1.28 18.48 -15.69
C ASP A 551 1.49 16.99 -15.41
N ASP A 552 1.76 16.23 -16.47
CA ASP A 552 1.95 14.78 -16.42
C ASP A 552 3.26 14.38 -15.75
N ALA A 553 4.30 15.22 -15.82
CA ALA A 553 5.57 14.97 -15.15
C ALA A 553 5.42 14.96 -13.61
N ARG A 554 4.28 15.48 -13.13
CA ARG A 554 3.93 15.48 -11.73
C ARG A 554 3.64 14.09 -11.22
N ILE A 555 3.15 13.14 -12.01
CA ILE A 555 2.77 11.81 -11.51
C ILE A 555 3.93 11.16 -10.72
N SER A 556 3.66 10.70 -9.50
CA SER A 556 4.67 9.94 -8.74
C SER A 556 4.81 8.54 -9.31
N HIS A 557 6.04 8.06 -9.50
CA HIS A 557 6.34 6.68 -9.93
C HIS A 557 6.76 5.76 -8.78
N ALA A 558 6.65 6.24 -7.55
CA ALA A 558 6.67 5.46 -6.32
C ALA A 558 5.62 6.02 -5.37
N HIS A 559 4.42 5.42 -5.36
CA HIS A 559 3.29 5.83 -4.56
C HIS A 559 2.73 4.66 -3.74
N GLY A 560 2.69 4.80 -2.42
CA GLY A 560 2.34 3.76 -1.45
C GLY A 560 0.92 3.24 -1.61
N TRP A 561 -0.04 4.06 -2.04
CA TRP A 561 -1.40 3.57 -2.32
C TRP A 561 -1.48 2.54 -3.47
N SER A 562 -0.41 2.37 -4.24
CA SER A 562 -0.34 1.46 -5.39
C SER A 562 0.20 0.08 -5.02
N THR A 563 0.43 -0.21 -3.73
CA THR A 563 1.06 -1.45 -3.26
C THR A 563 0.07 -2.56 -2.89
N GLY A 564 -1.19 -2.42 -3.32
CA GLY A 564 -2.28 -3.39 -3.13
C GLY A 564 -1.93 -4.85 -3.44
N PRO A 565 -1.16 -5.18 -4.49
CA PRO A 565 -0.77 -6.56 -4.78
C PRO A 565 -0.04 -7.28 -3.65
N LEU A 566 0.78 -6.57 -2.86
CA LEU A 566 1.50 -7.15 -1.72
C LEU A 566 0.51 -7.72 -0.71
N LEU A 567 -0.46 -6.89 -0.32
CA LEU A 567 -1.55 -7.27 0.57
C LEU A 567 -2.39 -8.40 -0.05
N ALA A 568 -2.74 -8.29 -1.33
CA ALA A 568 -3.60 -9.24 -2.02
C ALA A 568 -2.99 -10.65 -2.06
N LEU A 569 -1.73 -10.75 -2.48
CA LEU A 569 -1.00 -12.02 -2.60
C LEU A 569 -0.73 -12.66 -1.23
N THR A 570 -0.29 -11.89 -0.24
CA THR A 570 -0.01 -12.42 1.10
C THR A 570 -1.30 -12.84 1.83
N ASN A 571 -2.31 -11.96 1.85
CA ASN A 571 -3.50 -12.23 2.65
C ASN A 571 -4.46 -13.20 1.95
N TYR A 572 -4.59 -13.15 0.62
CA TYR A 572 -5.61 -13.94 -0.07
C TYR A 572 -5.02 -15.10 -0.87
N ALA A 573 -4.01 -14.90 -1.71
CA ALA A 573 -3.42 -16.00 -2.48
C ALA A 573 -2.80 -17.05 -1.54
N ALA A 574 -1.93 -16.61 -0.63
CA ALA A 574 -1.37 -17.47 0.42
C ALA A 574 -2.35 -17.70 1.59
N GLY A 575 -3.31 -16.80 1.77
CA GLY A 575 -4.40 -16.98 2.73
C GLY A 575 -4.07 -16.58 4.16
N LEU A 576 -3.03 -15.80 4.41
CA LEU A 576 -2.58 -15.45 5.76
C LEU A 576 -3.24 -14.15 6.26
N HIS A 577 -4.25 -14.25 7.12
CA HIS A 577 -4.92 -13.08 7.69
C HIS A 577 -4.67 -12.95 9.19
N VAL A 578 -4.11 -11.82 9.61
CA VAL A 578 -4.09 -11.40 11.02
C VAL A 578 -5.42 -10.70 11.33
N LEU A 579 -6.14 -11.16 12.37
CA LEU A 579 -7.42 -10.56 12.76
C LEU A 579 -7.27 -9.68 14.01
N ASN A 580 -6.38 -10.07 14.93
CA ASN A 580 -5.88 -9.28 16.05
C ASN A 580 -4.61 -9.94 16.62
N SER A 581 -4.11 -9.45 17.76
CA SER A 581 -2.90 -9.98 18.43
C SER A 581 -2.98 -11.43 18.89
N SER A 582 -4.17 -12.03 18.92
CA SER A 582 -4.42 -13.38 19.44
C SER A 582 -5.16 -14.30 18.48
N THR A 583 -5.76 -13.76 17.40
CA THR A 583 -6.52 -14.56 16.43
C THR A 583 -6.18 -14.26 14.98
N TRP A 584 -6.35 -15.29 14.17
CA TRP A 584 -5.98 -15.31 12.75
C TRP A 584 -6.95 -16.15 11.93
N LEU A 585 -6.93 -15.94 10.63
CA LEU A 585 -7.62 -16.74 9.63
C LEU A 585 -6.60 -17.24 8.60
N VAL A 586 -6.68 -18.54 8.29
CA VAL A 586 -5.96 -19.14 7.18
C VAL A 586 -6.97 -19.58 6.11
N GLN A 587 -6.97 -18.91 4.96
CA GLN A 587 -7.86 -19.17 3.84
C GLN A 587 -7.14 -18.98 2.50
N PRO A 588 -6.34 -19.96 2.04
CA PRO A 588 -5.63 -19.86 0.77
C PRO A 588 -6.59 -19.83 -0.42
N GLN A 589 -6.38 -18.88 -1.32
CA GLN A 589 -7.15 -18.69 -2.55
C GLN A 589 -6.21 -18.53 -3.75
N PRO A 590 -5.43 -19.55 -4.11
CA PRO A 590 -4.35 -19.43 -5.11
C PRO A 590 -4.83 -19.15 -6.54
N GLY A 591 -6.12 -19.35 -6.83
CA GLY A 591 -6.67 -19.21 -8.18
C GLY A 591 -6.03 -20.18 -9.16
N ASN A 592 -5.50 -19.64 -10.26
CA ASN A 592 -4.77 -20.34 -11.31
C ASN A 592 -3.33 -20.73 -10.93
N LEU A 593 -2.80 -20.28 -9.79
CA LEU A 593 -1.43 -20.59 -9.34
C LEU A 593 -1.34 -22.04 -8.85
N THR A 594 -0.25 -22.73 -9.21
CA THR A 594 -0.02 -24.11 -8.79
C THR A 594 0.88 -24.24 -7.57
N SER A 595 1.65 -23.20 -7.25
CA SER A 595 2.45 -23.12 -6.02
C SER A 595 2.44 -21.71 -5.45
N VAL A 596 2.27 -21.60 -4.13
CA VAL A 596 2.36 -20.32 -3.41
C VAL A 596 3.08 -20.57 -2.10
N GLU A 597 4.10 -19.77 -1.82
CA GLU A 597 4.80 -19.73 -0.55
C GLU A 597 4.88 -18.28 -0.10
N ALA A 598 4.44 -18.01 1.13
CA ALA A 598 4.53 -16.68 1.70
C ALA A 598 4.73 -16.76 3.20
N GLY A 599 5.32 -15.73 3.77
CA GLY A 599 5.41 -15.58 5.21
C GLY A 599 5.86 -14.20 5.61
N PHE A 600 5.64 -13.86 6.87
CA PHE A 600 6.07 -12.61 7.48
C PHE A 600 6.21 -12.77 8.98
N THR A 601 7.00 -11.92 9.61
CA THR A 601 7.13 -11.86 11.07
C THR A 601 6.80 -10.47 11.57
N THR A 602 5.87 -10.38 12.52
CA THR A 602 5.55 -9.16 13.27
C THR A 602 5.87 -9.34 14.75
N ALA A 603 5.60 -8.32 15.58
CA ALA A 603 5.70 -8.43 17.03
C ALA A 603 4.79 -9.51 17.64
N ILE A 604 3.73 -9.93 16.94
CA ILE A 604 2.83 -11.02 17.35
C ILE A 604 3.49 -12.39 17.12
N GLY A 605 4.40 -12.49 16.15
CA GLY A 605 5.16 -13.69 15.79
C GLY A 605 5.18 -13.95 14.29
N THR A 606 5.63 -15.15 13.92
CA THR A 606 5.79 -15.56 12.52
C THR A 606 4.54 -16.24 11.99
N PHE A 607 4.15 -15.82 10.78
CA PHE A 607 3.15 -16.44 9.93
C PHE A 607 3.82 -16.96 8.67
N SER A 608 3.48 -18.16 8.23
CA SER A 608 3.88 -18.66 6.91
C SER A 608 2.89 -19.67 6.37
N ALA A 609 2.84 -19.81 5.06
CA ALA A 609 2.04 -20.81 4.36
C ALA A 609 2.77 -21.29 3.12
N THR A 610 2.62 -22.58 2.83
CA THR A 610 3.01 -23.20 1.56
C THR A 610 1.83 -23.96 1.00
N TYR A 611 1.55 -23.70 -0.26
CA TYR A 611 0.54 -24.34 -1.07
C TYR A 611 1.20 -24.93 -2.30
N SER A 612 0.80 -26.15 -2.67
CA SER A 612 1.07 -26.71 -3.98
C SER A 612 -0.08 -27.59 -4.45
N SER A 613 -0.31 -27.58 -5.76
CA SER A 613 -1.27 -28.45 -6.42
C SER A 613 -0.65 -29.11 -7.66
N GLY A 614 -0.98 -30.39 -7.84
CA GLY A 614 -0.48 -31.18 -8.96
C GLY A 614 -0.96 -32.62 -8.89
N ASN A 615 -1.13 -33.27 -10.04
CA ASN A 615 -1.52 -34.69 -10.15
C ASN A 615 -2.82 -35.05 -9.38
N GLY A 616 -3.79 -34.13 -9.31
CA GLY A 616 -5.04 -34.34 -8.57
C GLY A 616 -4.88 -34.36 -7.05
N SER A 617 -3.77 -33.84 -6.53
CA SER A 617 -3.47 -33.72 -5.12
C SER A 617 -3.14 -32.28 -4.74
N THR A 618 -3.46 -31.92 -3.51
CA THR A 618 -3.12 -30.64 -2.92
C THR A 618 -2.35 -30.86 -1.63
N ALA A 619 -1.23 -30.16 -1.50
CA ALA A 619 -0.49 -30.04 -0.26
C ALA A 619 -0.63 -28.61 0.27
N TYR A 620 -0.91 -28.50 1.55
CA TYR A 620 -0.98 -27.22 2.24
C TYR A 620 -0.35 -27.36 3.63
N SER A 621 0.53 -26.44 3.98
CA SER A 621 1.04 -26.33 5.34
C SER A 621 1.14 -24.86 5.73
N PHE A 622 1.00 -24.59 7.02
CA PHE A 622 1.08 -23.23 7.53
C PHE A 622 1.63 -23.19 8.95
N GLN A 623 2.16 -22.04 9.31
CA GLN A 623 2.63 -21.67 10.64
C GLN A 623 1.89 -20.43 11.10
N THR A 624 1.46 -20.44 12.36
CA THR A 624 0.98 -19.25 13.07
C THR A 624 1.61 -19.17 14.46
N PRO A 625 1.64 -17.98 15.11
CA PRO A 625 2.36 -17.81 16.38
C PRO A 625 1.79 -18.68 17.52
N PRO A 626 2.61 -19.40 18.30
CA PRO A 626 2.15 -20.13 19.48
C PRO A 626 1.39 -19.23 20.47
N GLY A 627 0.38 -19.79 21.15
CA GLY A 627 -0.46 -19.02 22.10
C GLY A 627 -1.59 -18.22 21.45
N THR A 628 -1.67 -18.20 20.12
CA THR A 628 -2.81 -17.66 19.37
C THR A 628 -3.80 -18.76 19.00
N THR A 629 -4.97 -18.42 18.47
CA THR A 629 -5.96 -19.38 17.98
C THR A 629 -6.69 -18.84 16.77
N GLY A 630 -7.01 -19.69 15.80
CA GLY A 630 -7.65 -19.24 14.57
C GLY A 630 -8.61 -20.21 13.91
N THR A 631 -9.07 -19.77 12.75
CA THR A 631 -9.92 -20.55 11.84
C THR A 631 -9.13 -20.87 10.58
N VAL A 632 -9.31 -22.08 10.06
CA VAL A 632 -8.75 -22.52 8.79
C VAL A 632 -9.89 -22.86 7.85
N MET A 633 -9.87 -22.31 6.63
CA MET A 633 -10.87 -22.53 5.60
C MET A 633 -10.20 -23.02 4.31
N LEU A 634 -10.43 -24.29 3.98
CA LEU A 634 -9.94 -24.98 2.80
C LEU A 634 -11.13 -25.48 1.99
N SER A 635 -11.77 -24.56 1.26
CA SER A 635 -12.95 -24.84 0.45
C SER A 635 -12.70 -25.99 -0.53
N GLY A 636 -13.66 -26.92 -0.65
CA GLY A 636 -13.53 -28.10 -1.53
C GLY A 636 -12.59 -29.20 -1.02
N VAL A 637 -11.94 -29.00 0.13
CA VAL A 637 -11.04 -29.99 0.73
C VAL A 637 -11.74 -30.78 1.83
N SER A 638 -11.57 -32.10 1.80
CA SER A 638 -11.93 -33.00 2.90
C SER A 638 -10.65 -33.59 3.49
N GLY A 639 -10.58 -33.69 4.82
CA GLY A 639 -9.40 -34.19 5.51
C GLY A 639 -9.30 -33.65 6.93
N SER A 640 -8.07 -33.61 7.44
CA SER A 640 -7.77 -33.09 8.77
C SER A 640 -6.47 -32.30 8.75
N LEU A 641 -6.34 -31.34 9.64
CA LEU A 641 -5.08 -30.67 9.94
C LEU A 641 -4.30 -31.50 10.95
N ARG A 642 -3.02 -31.74 10.69
CA ARG A 642 -2.10 -32.42 11.60
C ARG A 642 -1.04 -31.44 12.09
N SER A 643 -0.91 -31.28 13.39
CA SER A 643 0.18 -30.51 13.99
C SER A 643 1.49 -31.30 14.02
N THR A 644 2.60 -30.64 14.29
CA THR A 644 3.92 -31.30 14.46
C THR A 644 3.96 -32.29 15.63
N ASN A 645 3.13 -32.12 16.66
CA ASN A 645 3.01 -33.07 17.78
C ASN A 645 1.97 -34.17 17.55
N GLY A 646 1.37 -34.26 16.36
CA GLY A 646 0.43 -35.32 15.97
C GLY A 646 -1.03 -35.07 16.34
N THR A 647 -1.37 -33.90 16.89
CA THR A 647 -2.77 -33.49 17.10
C THR A 647 -3.49 -33.39 15.77
N MET A 648 -4.70 -33.95 15.69
CA MET A 648 -5.53 -33.94 14.50
C MET A 648 -6.77 -33.07 14.74
N VAL A 649 -7.04 -32.14 13.82
CA VAL A 649 -8.27 -31.34 13.81
C VAL A 649 -9.01 -31.61 12.50
N PRO A 650 -10.21 -32.22 12.52
CA PRO A 650 -10.94 -32.53 11.29
C PRO A 650 -11.47 -31.26 10.61
N LEU A 651 -11.48 -31.27 9.28
CA LEU A 651 -12.21 -30.28 8.49
C LEU A 651 -13.69 -30.67 8.41
N VAL A 652 -14.56 -29.79 8.87
CA VAL A 652 -16.02 -29.92 8.73
C VAL A 652 -16.46 -28.99 7.61
N SER A 653 -16.87 -29.55 6.47
CA SER A 653 -17.19 -28.78 5.26
C SER A 653 -16.05 -27.85 4.83
N GLY A 654 -14.80 -28.32 4.89
CA GLY A 654 -13.61 -27.54 4.56
C GLY A 654 -13.15 -26.57 5.66
N MET A 655 -13.77 -26.57 6.85
CA MET A 655 -13.44 -25.62 7.92
C MET A 655 -12.95 -26.31 9.19
N ALA A 656 -11.91 -25.76 9.81
CA ALA A 656 -11.50 -26.07 11.18
C ALA A 656 -11.51 -24.78 12.03
N LYS A 657 -12.10 -24.84 13.22
CA LYS A 657 -12.19 -23.72 14.16
C LYS A 657 -11.38 -24.02 15.42
N ASN A 658 -11.03 -22.97 16.17
CA ASN A 658 -10.27 -23.05 17.41
C ASN A 658 -8.95 -23.81 17.24
N VAL A 659 -8.30 -23.63 16.07
CA VAL A 659 -7.00 -24.23 15.77
C VAL A 659 -5.94 -23.45 16.52
N ALA A 660 -5.22 -24.12 17.42
CA ALA A 660 -4.15 -23.50 18.19
C ALA A 660 -2.99 -23.06 17.27
N GLY A 661 -2.33 -21.96 17.64
CA GLY A 661 -1.13 -21.49 16.97
C GLY A 661 -0.01 -22.54 16.95
N GLY A 662 0.70 -22.62 15.83
CA GLY A 662 1.79 -23.57 15.61
C GLY A 662 1.89 -23.99 14.15
N ASN A 663 2.61 -25.10 13.93
CA ASN A 663 2.85 -25.65 12.59
C ASN A 663 1.83 -26.75 12.28
N TRP A 664 1.15 -26.62 11.14
CA TRP A 664 0.09 -27.51 10.70
C TRP A 664 0.30 -27.93 9.25
N THR A 665 -0.08 -29.18 8.95
CA THR A 665 -0.09 -29.71 7.58
C THR A 665 -1.45 -30.34 7.31
N LEU A 666 -1.99 -30.09 6.12
CA LEU A 666 -3.19 -30.76 5.62
C LEU A 666 -2.89 -32.24 5.37
N VAL A 667 -3.69 -33.11 5.97
CA VAL A 667 -3.81 -34.52 5.62
C VAL A 667 -5.11 -34.69 4.84
N ALA A 668 -4.99 -34.56 3.51
CA ALA A 668 -6.10 -34.62 2.58
C ALA A 668 -6.67 -36.04 2.46
N SER A 669 -8.00 -36.15 2.38
CA SER A 669 -8.68 -37.36 1.92
C SER A 669 -8.44 -37.53 0.42
N GLY A 670 -8.25 -38.77 -0.05
CA GLY A 670 -7.93 -39.04 -1.47
C GLY A 670 -8.91 -38.38 -2.45
N GLY A 671 -8.37 -37.73 -3.49
CA GLY A 671 -9.14 -37.06 -4.54
C GLY A 671 -9.59 -35.63 -4.23
N SER A 672 -9.11 -35.01 -3.15
CA SER A 672 -9.37 -33.59 -2.86
C SER A 672 -8.31 -32.67 -3.48
N THR A 673 -8.77 -31.66 -4.21
CA THR A 673 -7.96 -30.56 -4.72
C THR A 673 -8.52 -29.25 -4.19
N LEU A 674 -7.67 -28.34 -3.72
CA LEU A 674 -8.02 -26.92 -3.63
C LEU A 674 -8.26 -26.46 -5.07
N GLY A 675 -9.53 -26.42 -5.48
CA GLY A 675 -9.93 -26.08 -6.85
C GLY A 675 -10.11 -24.58 -7.00
N GLY A 676 -9.41 -24.00 -7.97
CA GLY A 676 -9.56 -22.64 -8.51
C GLY A 676 -10.91 -22.40 -9.20
N ASN A 677 -12.00 -22.62 -8.47
CA ASN A 677 -13.29 -22.08 -8.77
C ASN A 677 -13.88 -21.68 -7.42
N GLY A 678 -13.99 -20.38 -7.17
CA GLY A 678 -14.82 -19.87 -6.08
C GLY A 678 -16.29 -20.10 -6.42
N GLY A 679 -16.68 -21.37 -6.35
CA GLY A 679 -18.06 -21.72 -6.14
C GLY A 679 -18.47 -21.08 -4.83
N ALA A 680 -19.21 -19.97 -4.95
CA ALA A 680 -20.25 -19.64 -4.01
C ALA A 680 -21.14 -20.89 -3.85
N ASN A 681 -20.76 -21.79 -2.96
CA ASN A 681 -21.54 -22.95 -2.58
C ASN A 681 -21.22 -23.39 -1.16
N GLY A 682 -21.52 -22.48 -0.24
CA GLY A 682 -22.33 -22.87 0.90
C GLY A 682 -23.80 -22.96 0.49
N THR A 683 -24.19 -23.93 -0.36
CA THR A 683 -25.57 -24.42 -0.36
C THR A 683 -25.58 -25.95 -0.43
N TYR A 684 -26.23 -26.55 0.57
CA TYR A 684 -26.54 -27.97 0.63
C TYR A 684 -27.63 -28.32 -0.39
N ALA A 685 -27.43 -29.46 -1.06
CA ALA A 685 -28.39 -30.44 -1.59
C ALA A 685 -29.71 -29.96 -2.24
N GLY A 686 -29.84 -30.22 -3.54
CA GLY A 686 -31.12 -30.37 -4.25
C GLY A 686 -30.91 -30.99 -5.62
N GLY A 687 -31.38 -32.23 -5.81
CA GLY A 687 -31.15 -33.04 -7.01
C GLY A 687 -31.87 -32.56 -8.29
N ASN A 688 -31.41 -33.13 -9.40
CA ASN A 688 -31.89 -33.02 -10.78
C ASN A 688 -33.42 -33.01 -10.97
N GLY A 689 -33.88 -32.19 -11.93
CA GLY A 689 -35.01 -32.53 -12.82
C GLY A 689 -36.04 -31.43 -13.10
N SER A 690 -35.97 -30.83 -14.30
CA SER A 690 -37.04 -30.24 -15.14
C SER A 690 -38.13 -29.33 -14.54
N GLY A 691 -38.25 -28.10 -15.06
CA GLY A 691 -39.39 -27.18 -14.81
C GLY A 691 -40.74 -27.65 -15.41
N PRO A 692 -41.85 -26.88 -15.33
CA PRO A 692 -41.93 -25.41 -15.12
C PRO A 692 -43.04 -24.89 -14.16
N THR A 693 -43.12 -23.54 -14.09
CA THR A 693 -44.19 -22.61 -13.62
C THR A 693 -44.26 -22.20 -12.12
N PRO A 694 -44.38 -20.88 -11.81
CA PRO A 694 -44.33 -20.36 -10.45
C PRO A 694 -45.73 -20.24 -9.81
N VAL A 695 -45.82 -20.61 -8.54
CA VAL A 695 -46.95 -20.32 -7.64
C VAL A 695 -46.40 -19.49 -6.46
N PRO A 696 -47.05 -18.38 -6.05
CA PRO A 696 -46.52 -17.50 -5.02
C PRO A 696 -46.68 -18.15 -3.64
N TYR A 697 -45.60 -18.17 -2.86
CA TYR A 697 -45.67 -18.55 -1.45
C TYR A 697 -45.14 -17.44 -0.54
N THR A 698 -45.93 -17.24 0.50
CA THR A 698 -45.94 -16.19 1.52
C THR A 698 -45.00 -16.51 2.68
N GLY A 699 -44.26 -15.49 3.13
CA GLY A 699 -43.97 -15.30 4.55
C GLY A 699 -42.79 -16.08 5.15
N ALA A 700 -41.85 -15.30 5.68
CA ALA A 700 -41.00 -15.59 6.84
C ALA A 700 -39.97 -16.74 6.72
N ALA A 701 -38.79 -16.42 6.17
CA ALA A 701 -37.49 -16.88 6.67
C ALA A 701 -36.37 -16.24 5.82
N ALA A 702 -35.89 -15.05 6.21
CA ALA A 702 -34.67 -14.48 5.63
C ALA A 702 -34.06 -13.49 6.62
N LYS A 703 -33.36 -14.02 7.63
CA LYS A 703 -32.40 -13.28 8.45
C LYS A 703 -31.26 -14.22 8.78
N THR A 704 -30.27 -14.29 7.90
CA THR A 704 -28.87 -14.70 8.16
C THR A 704 -28.14 -14.84 6.83
N SER A 705 -27.56 -13.75 6.34
CA SER A 705 -26.51 -13.81 5.31
C SER A 705 -25.70 -12.52 5.36
N ALA A 706 -24.85 -12.39 6.39
CA ALA A 706 -23.72 -11.47 6.40
C ALA A 706 -22.48 -12.23 5.91
N SER A 707 -21.61 -11.56 5.16
CA SER A 707 -20.34 -12.11 4.69
C SER A 707 -19.53 -12.72 5.84
N LEU A 708 -18.95 -13.92 5.65
CA LEU A 708 -18.27 -14.63 6.75
C LEU A 708 -17.03 -13.90 7.30
N LEU A 709 -16.41 -12.96 6.56
CA LEU A 709 -15.31 -12.15 7.11
C LEU A 709 -15.75 -11.19 8.23
N SER A 710 -16.93 -10.58 8.11
CA SER A 710 -17.52 -9.79 9.20
C SER A 710 -18.08 -10.67 10.32
N LEU A 711 -18.52 -11.89 9.99
CA LEU A 711 -19.01 -12.85 10.98
C LEU A 711 -17.88 -13.50 11.81
N VAL A 712 -16.68 -13.74 11.27
CA VAL A 712 -15.55 -14.30 12.05
C VAL A 712 -15.05 -13.30 13.10
N ALA A 713 -15.05 -12.00 12.79
CA ALA A 713 -14.78 -10.94 13.76
C ALA A 713 -15.86 -10.88 14.87
N ALA A 714 -17.14 -11.10 14.53
CA ALA A 714 -18.25 -11.10 15.48
C ALA A 714 -18.43 -12.43 16.25
N VAL A 715 -17.97 -13.57 15.71
CA VAL A 715 -18.10 -14.90 16.35
C VAL A 715 -16.94 -15.18 17.31
N CYS A 716 -15.75 -14.61 17.09
CA CYS A 716 -14.68 -14.61 18.11
C CYS A 716 -15.07 -13.83 19.38
N ALA A 717 -16.06 -12.94 19.28
CA ALA A 717 -16.62 -12.21 20.41
C ALA A 717 -17.70 -12.97 21.21
N LEU A 718 -18.15 -14.14 20.74
CA LEU A 718 -19.25 -14.92 21.33
C LEU A 718 -18.84 -16.33 21.76
N ALA A 719 -17.56 -16.68 21.66
CA ALA A 719 -17.04 -17.98 22.05
C ALA A 719 -15.85 -17.85 23.01
N LEU A 720 -16.13 -17.28 24.19
CA LEU A 720 -15.56 -17.64 25.51
C LEU A 720 -16.47 -17.10 26.61
#